data_AF-A0AAD5RSM2-F1
#
_entry.id   AF-A0AAD5RSM2-F1
#
_cell.length_a   1.000
_cell.length_b   1.000
_cell.length_c   1.000
_cell.angle_alpha   90.00
_cell.angle_beta   90.00
_cell.angle_gamma   90.00
#
_symmetry.space_group_name_H-M   'P 1'
#
loop_
_entity.id
_entity.type
_entity.pdbx_description
1 polymer ?
#
loop_
_entity_poly.entity_id
_entity_poly.type
_entity_poly.pdbx_seq_one_letter_code
_entity_poly.pdbx_strand_id
1 'polypeptide(L)'
;MMPNRHGRYTPGGWSSQPNRSFPQRQPVREWPAPELGPRIQIFQPTDFDAPAKQYEDSASITGCEAVGSYSWMDSPAPVIMVPGMPPKWTPVPGSHKPPTDNGVYYRDPNARRHPAHPLEPAVLTILETDPEAVANIDIVACSSALGNLLRFIRGSEQPKKFRILVEAVGASVFFTRRENDPKETIEGVIGWGHTFPEANTTWGEEVKGSEDNQRILKYKFGGLNCLVRFKCDGYLPCEGADKEKNGEASSAAGVQSGDVGSITAQLSGTKLTPSTPFAASKVTIQHGGTLVPQSQVFDIKTRSVRKRDEEVLSQELQRLWVAQIPNFILAFHQHGVFWESDRTVRNVRPEIEQWEKTNKPALARLAALLHKVSAMARERDDGKLELCHVPSQTGGGKYVLEIREQLDSAGDVLSVETRGRLAMVREESDEDEVDDAIDEKRWESDGDYDHSKDHYGLGQSYYSDDDFVPDFTACDKECGQWGAGISARDGGRIWLFCKTAFVSRVELEHRRWKDNPRSGNLSGDLSGDLSGDLSGVTPIVELRSLLHIPRVYKIYPNSEILDYRYFRPSSSSSNMPQVPSTQEEAKAWVHEFYRLSDALDASKFKDIFAPDSNLTFANNPPMHGADIIAAAMGAQFATLEYMKHEWRYGGAANFTLVTNGPHVGKIESVEVFLDYTPVREKMAEMEAAAAPVEAK
;
A
#
# COMPACT_ATOMS: atom_id res chain seq x y z
N MET A 1 55.78 -24.78 -46.50
CA MET A 1 56.14 -23.37 -46.72
C MET A 1 54.86 -22.53 -46.57
N MET A 2 54.89 -21.48 -45.75
CA MET A 2 53.97 -20.33 -45.82
C MET A 2 54.36 -19.48 -47.06
N PRO A 3 53.44 -18.77 -47.76
CA PRO A 3 52.96 -17.48 -47.25
C PRO A 3 51.52 -17.02 -47.60
N ASN A 4 50.84 -16.49 -46.57
CA ASN A 4 50.16 -15.17 -46.51
C ASN A 4 49.20 -14.62 -47.61
N ARG A 5 47.96 -14.34 -47.12
CA ARG A 5 47.31 -13.01 -46.97
C ARG A 5 46.21 -12.50 -47.93
N HIS A 6 45.05 -12.26 -47.28
CA HIS A 6 44.14 -11.09 -47.35
C HIS A 6 43.10 -10.97 -48.48
N GLY A 7 41.82 -10.91 -48.08
CA GLY A 7 40.73 -10.48 -48.98
C GLY A 7 39.29 -10.64 -48.45
N ARG A 8 38.86 -9.81 -47.49
CA ARG A 8 37.46 -9.42 -47.16
C ARG A 8 36.37 -10.52 -47.06
N TYR A 9 35.89 -10.77 -45.84
CA TYR A 9 34.53 -11.29 -45.59
C TYR A 9 33.51 -10.14 -45.67
N THR A 10 32.44 -10.30 -46.46
CA THR A 10 31.22 -9.47 -46.42
C THR A 10 30.15 -10.19 -45.59
N PRO A 11 29.51 -9.54 -44.60
CA PRO A 11 28.40 -10.15 -43.85
C PRO A 11 27.14 -10.29 -44.73
N GLY A 12 26.58 -11.49 -44.79
CA GLY A 12 25.33 -11.77 -45.49
C GLY A 12 24.10 -11.61 -44.60
N GLY A 13 23.05 -11.00 -45.14
CA GLY A 13 21.63 -11.26 -44.84
C GLY A 13 21.17 -11.28 -43.38
N TRP A 14 20.67 -10.15 -42.88
CA TRP A 14 19.79 -10.14 -41.72
C TRP A 14 18.41 -10.68 -42.11
N SER A 15 18.07 -11.90 -41.67
CA SER A 15 16.71 -12.42 -41.75
C SER A 15 15.80 -11.65 -40.79
N SER A 16 14.77 -10.99 -41.32
CA SER A 16 13.74 -10.32 -40.52
C SER A 16 13.00 -11.31 -39.61
N GLN A 17 13.18 -11.17 -38.30
CA GLN A 17 12.32 -11.87 -37.34
C GLN A 17 10.87 -11.33 -37.44
N PRO A 18 9.85 -12.19 -37.26
CA PRO A 18 8.47 -11.75 -37.27
C PRO A 18 8.21 -10.80 -36.11
N ASN A 19 7.59 -9.67 -36.43
CA ASN A 19 7.28 -8.60 -35.51
C ASN A 19 6.39 -9.14 -34.37
N ARG A 20 6.90 -9.22 -33.13
CA ARG A 20 6.07 -9.56 -31.96
C ARG A 20 5.11 -8.41 -31.71
N SER A 21 3.90 -8.53 -32.24
CA SER A 21 2.79 -7.66 -31.90
C SER A 21 2.56 -7.72 -30.39
N PHE A 22 2.81 -6.61 -29.71
CA PHE A 22 2.24 -6.38 -28.38
C PHE A 22 0.72 -6.57 -28.48
N PRO A 23 0.07 -7.21 -27.49
CA PRO A 23 -1.39 -7.27 -27.46
C PRO A 23 -1.95 -5.85 -27.59
N GLN A 24 -2.81 -5.63 -28.58
CA GLN A 24 -3.57 -4.38 -28.63
C GLN A 24 -4.34 -4.29 -27.32
N ARG A 25 -4.16 -3.18 -26.58
CA ARG A 25 -5.05 -2.86 -25.47
C ARG A 25 -6.47 -2.89 -26.03
N GLN A 26 -7.33 -3.73 -25.44
CA GLN A 26 -8.75 -3.70 -25.77
C GLN A 26 -9.27 -2.28 -25.49
N PRO A 27 -10.23 -1.77 -26.30
CA PRO A 27 -10.84 -0.48 -26.02
C PRO A 27 -11.46 -0.49 -24.62
N VAL A 28 -11.07 0.51 -23.83
CA VAL A 28 -11.60 0.79 -22.48
C VAL A 28 -13.12 0.77 -22.53
N ARG A 29 -13.75 -0.05 -21.68
CA ARG A 29 -15.21 -0.09 -21.58
C ARG A 29 -15.61 0.90 -20.52
N GLU A 30 -15.95 2.12 -20.93
CA GLU A 30 -16.45 3.14 -20.02
C GLU A 30 -17.74 2.67 -19.34
N TRP A 31 -17.71 2.57 -18.02
CA TRP A 31 -18.88 2.34 -17.17
C TRP A 31 -19.34 3.72 -16.69
N PRO A 32 -20.46 4.26 -17.21
CA PRO A 32 -20.91 5.60 -16.86
C PRO A 32 -21.27 5.64 -15.38
N ALA A 33 -20.72 6.62 -14.66
CA ALA A 33 -21.01 6.77 -13.23
C ALA A 33 -22.52 7.02 -13.01
N PRO A 34 -23.19 6.27 -12.11
CA PRO A 34 -24.57 6.53 -11.75
C PRO A 34 -24.77 7.98 -11.29
N GLU A 35 -25.98 8.50 -11.46
CA GLU A 35 -26.29 9.86 -11.01
C GLU A 35 -26.02 10.06 -9.52
N LEU A 36 -25.79 11.32 -9.14
CA LEU A 36 -25.48 11.74 -7.78
C LEU A 36 -26.68 12.52 -7.23
N GLY A 37 -27.24 12.08 -6.10
CA GLY A 37 -28.30 12.82 -5.42
C GLY A 37 -27.82 14.17 -4.88
N PRO A 38 -28.75 15.05 -4.47
CA PRO A 38 -28.44 16.33 -3.84
C PRO A 38 -27.39 16.22 -2.72
N ARG A 39 -26.52 17.23 -2.62
CA ARG A 39 -25.44 17.26 -1.62
C ARG A 39 -25.94 17.84 -0.31
N ILE A 40 -25.81 17.06 0.76
CA ILE A 40 -26.19 17.40 2.13
C ILE A 40 -25.04 18.12 2.84
N GLN A 41 -23.85 17.50 2.82
CA GLN A 41 -22.68 17.99 3.57
C GLN A 41 -21.38 17.67 2.82
N ILE A 42 -20.29 18.33 3.22
CA ILE A 42 -18.92 18.03 2.81
C ILE A 42 -18.09 17.84 4.08
N PHE A 43 -17.25 16.82 4.11
CA PHE A 43 -16.22 16.65 5.14
C PHE A 43 -14.80 16.68 4.55
N GLN A 44 -13.91 17.32 5.31
CA GLN A 44 -12.45 17.19 5.25
C GLN A 44 -11.97 16.20 6.32
N PRO A 45 -10.78 15.60 6.18
CA PRO A 45 -10.20 14.76 7.23
C PRO A 45 -10.01 15.50 8.57
N THR A 46 -9.73 16.80 8.51
CA THR A 46 -9.51 17.68 9.67
C THR A 46 -10.78 17.97 10.47
N ASP A 47 -11.96 17.80 9.88
CA ASP A 47 -13.23 18.06 10.58
C ASP A 47 -13.45 17.07 11.76
N PHE A 48 -12.72 15.95 11.73
CA PHE A 48 -12.73 14.93 12.77
C PHE A 48 -11.63 15.09 13.82
N ASP A 49 -10.70 16.06 13.70
CA ASP A 49 -9.57 16.22 14.62
C ASP A 49 -10.02 16.53 16.08
N ALA A 50 -11.12 17.27 16.26
CA ALA A 50 -11.70 17.51 17.59
C ALA A 50 -12.64 16.39 18.06
N PRO A 51 -13.59 15.88 17.25
CA PRO A 51 -14.42 14.72 17.60
C PRO A 51 -13.63 13.44 17.94
N ALA A 52 -12.48 13.21 17.32
CA ALA A 52 -11.65 12.03 17.54
C ALA A 52 -11.24 11.80 19.00
N LYS A 53 -11.12 12.88 19.79
CA LYS A 53 -10.73 12.82 21.21
C LYS A 53 -11.64 11.93 22.05
N GLN A 54 -12.91 11.81 21.70
CA GLN A 54 -13.87 10.94 22.37
C GLN A 54 -13.55 9.44 22.16
N TYR A 55 -12.83 9.10 21.10
CA TYR A 55 -12.59 7.73 20.67
C TYR A 55 -11.11 7.32 20.79
N GLU A 56 -10.24 8.15 21.37
CA GLU A 56 -8.82 7.85 21.48
C GLU A 56 -8.57 6.54 22.23
N ASP A 57 -9.26 6.25 23.33
CA ASP A 57 -9.08 5.00 24.07
C ASP A 57 -9.62 3.76 23.32
N SER A 58 -10.68 3.93 22.51
CA SER A 58 -11.35 2.85 21.76
C SER A 58 -10.91 2.73 20.29
N ALA A 59 -9.91 3.50 19.84
CA ALA A 59 -9.38 3.52 18.48
C ALA A 59 -8.44 2.33 18.14
N SER A 60 -8.85 1.12 18.53
CA SER A 60 -8.16 -0.15 18.26
C SER A 60 -9.19 -1.26 18.01
N ILE A 61 -8.85 -2.25 17.19
CA ILE A 61 -9.70 -3.44 16.99
C ILE A 61 -9.50 -4.42 18.15
N THR A 62 -10.60 -4.78 18.82
CA THR A 62 -10.61 -5.72 19.94
C THR A 62 -11.74 -6.74 19.81
N GLY A 63 -11.64 -7.89 20.49
CA GLY A 63 -12.66 -8.94 20.42
C GLY A 63 -12.91 -9.46 19.00
N CYS A 64 -11.85 -9.67 18.22
CA CYS A 64 -11.96 -10.07 16.82
C CYS A 64 -12.18 -11.59 16.68
N GLU A 65 -13.33 -11.96 16.13
CA GLU A 65 -13.78 -13.33 15.92
C GLU A 65 -14.26 -13.52 14.48
N ALA A 66 -13.99 -14.69 13.89
CA ALA A 66 -14.61 -15.08 12.63
C ALA A 66 -15.93 -15.80 12.93
N VAL A 67 -17.05 -15.16 12.61
CA VAL A 67 -18.42 -15.64 12.92
C VAL A 67 -19.10 -16.32 11.73
N GLY A 68 -18.52 -16.22 10.53
CA GLY A 68 -19.08 -16.89 9.36
C GLY A 68 -18.20 -16.80 8.12
N SER A 69 -18.53 -17.60 7.12
CA SER A 69 -17.87 -17.60 5.82
C SER A 69 -18.77 -18.19 4.75
N TYR A 70 -18.63 -17.71 3.51
CA TYR A 70 -19.34 -18.24 2.36
C TYR A 70 -18.49 -18.23 1.11
N SER A 71 -18.71 -19.19 0.22
CA SER A 71 -18.06 -19.23 -1.09
C SER A 71 -19.07 -19.03 -2.21
N TRP A 72 -18.74 -18.23 -3.21
CA TRP A 72 -19.54 -18.15 -4.44
C TRP A 72 -19.23 -19.36 -5.32
N MET A 73 -20.28 -20.06 -5.74
CA MET A 73 -20.16 -21.18 -6.67
C MET A 73 -20.12 -20.69 -8.12
N ASP A 74 -19.39 -21.38 -8.99
CA ASP A 74 -19.48 -21.21 -10.45
C ASP A 74 -20.87 -21.67 -10.96
N SER A 75 -21.82 -20.74 -10.92
CA SER A 75 -23.20 -20.92 -11.33
C SER A 75 -23.74 -19.64 -11.96
N PRO A 76 -24.57 -19.68 -13.02
CA PRO A 76 -25.24 -18.49 -13.53
C PRO A 76 -26.27 -17.90 -12.55
N ALA A 77 -26.71 -18.67 -11.55
CA ALA A 77 -27.58 -18.23 -10.46
C ALA A 77 -26.73 -17.78 -9.24
N PRO A 78 -27.23 -16.88 -8.37
CA PRO A 78 -26.54 -16.51 -7.14
C PRO A 78 -26.63 -17.66 -6.12
N VAL A 79 -25.63 -18.54 -6.14
CA VAL A 79 -25.50 -19.66 -5.19
C VAL A 79 -24.28 -19.44 -4.32
N ILE A 80 -24.49 -19.49 -3.00
CA ILE A 80 -23.41 -19.49 -2.00
C ILE A 80 -23.36 -20.81 -1.26
N MET A 81 -22.15 -21.24 -0.89
CA MET A 81 -21.93 -22.36 0.03
C MET A 81 -21.60 -21.83 1.42
N VAL A 82 -22.26 -22.38 2.45
CA VAL A 82 -22.22 -21.93 3.85
C VAL A 82 -22.09 -23.14 4.81
N PRO A 83 -21.03 -23.22 5.63
CA PRO A 83 -19.81 -22.40 5.60
C PRO A 83 -19.03 -22.55 4.28
N GLY A 84 -18.53 -21.44 3.76
CA GLY A 84 -17.57 -21.45 2.66
C GLY A 84 -16.15 -21.60 3.16
N MET A 85 -15.32 -22.39 2.49
CA MET A 85 -13.91 -22.58 2.84
C MET A 85 -12.98 -22.00 1.77
N PRO A 86 -11.95 -21.20 2.12
CA PRO A 86 -10.95 -20.73 1.17
C PRO A 86 -10.00 -21.87 0.75
N PRO A 87 -9.24 -21.74 -0.36
CA PRO A 87 -8.38 -22.81 -0.82
C PRO A 87 -7.14 -22.98 0.07
N LYS A 88 -6.67 -24.22 0.21
CA LYS A 88 -5.50 -24.61 1.00
C LYS A 88 -4.22 -24.15 0.32
N TRP A 89 -3.24 -23.65 1.08
CA TRP A 89 -1.89 -23.40 0.58
C TRP A 89 -1.24 -24.71 0.13
N THR A 90 -1.02 -24.82 -1.18
CA THR A 90 -0.40 -25.99 -1.83
C THR A 90 0.63 -25.48 -2.85
N PRO A 91 1.74 -24.89 -2.38
CA PRO A 91 2.72 -24.25 -3.24
C PRO A 91 3.32 -25.24 -4.24
N VAL A 92 3.54 -24.78 -5.48
CA VAL A 92 4.30 -25.58 -6.45
C VAL A 92 5.76 -25.69 -5.96
N PRO A 93 6.34 -26.91 -5.89
CA PRO A 93 7.74 -27.10 -5.52
C PRO A 93 8.71 -26.59 -6.60
N GLY A 94 9.88 -26.08 -6.17
CA GLY A 94 10.93 -25.65 -7.10
C GLY A 94 10.64 -24.34 -7.81
N SER A 95 10.62 -24.33 -9.14
CA SER A 95 10.26 -23.14 -9.92
C SER A 95 9.24 -23.43 -11.00
N HIS A 96 8.30 -22.49 -11.14
CA HIS A 96 7.21 -22.55 -12.10
C HIS A 96 6.95 -21.20 -12.75
N LYS A 97 6.27 -21.24 -13.88
CA LYS A 97 5.84 -20.06 -14.61
C LYS A 97 4.34 -20.19 -14.90
N PRO A 98 3.46 -19.69 -14.01
CA PRO A 98 2.04 -19.64 -14.33
C PRO A 98 1.80 -18.77 -15.59
N PRO A 99 0.68 -19.01 -16.31
CA PRO A 99 0.21 -18.08 -17.34
C PRO A 99 0.15 -16.66 -16.79
N THR A 100 0.34 -15.64 -17.61
CA THR A 100 0.02 -14.27 -17.19
C THR A 100 -1.47 -14.13 -16.98
N ASP A 101 -1.88 -13.33 -15.99
CA ASP A 101 -3.28 -12.95 -15.78
C ASP A 101 -3.90 -12.47 -17.10
N ASN A 102 -5.02 -13.08 -17.47
CA ASN A 102 -5.73 -12.84 -18.73
C ASN A 102 -7.27 -12.99 -18.59
N GLY A 103 -7.75 -13.16 -17.36
CA GLY A 103 -9.17 -13.30 -17.04
C GLY A 103 -9.93 -11.98 -17.03
N VAL A 104 -11.24 -12.08 -16.77
CA VAL A 104 -12.12 -10.93 -16.55
C VAL A 104 -12.27 -10.75 -15.04
N TYR A 105 -11.52 -9.80 -14.48
CA TYR A 105 -11.50 -9.54 -13.04
C TYR A 105 -12.48 -8.43 -12.69
N TYR A 106 -13.52 -8.74 -11.91
CA TYR A 106 -14.53 -7.77 -11.48
C TYR A 106 -14.08 -7.00 -10.23
N ARG A 107 -14.38 -5.70 -10.16
CA ARG A 107 -14.04 -4.84 -9.01
C ARG A 107 -14.72 -5.29 -7.72
N ASP A 108 -15.98 -5.72 -7.80
CA ASP A 108 -16.71 -6.34 -6.69
C ASP A 108 -17.45 -7.62 -7.16
N PRO A 109 -16.89 -8.82 -6.89
CA PRO A 109 -17.54 -10.09 -7.19
C PRO A 109 -18.93 -10.26 -6.55
N ASN A 110 -19.18 -9.64 -5.39
CA ASN A 110 -20.47 -9.75 -4.70
C ASN A 110 -21.53 -8.90 -5.39
N ALA A 111 -21.19 -7.66 -5.78
CA ALA A 111 -22.06 -6.86 -6.63
C ALA A 111 -22.31 -7.55 -7.98
N ARG A 112 -21.28 -8.15 -8.58
CA ARG A 112 -21.41 -8.92 -9.83
C ARG A 112 -22.37 -10.12 -9.72
N ARG A 113 -22.34 -10.84 -8.60
CA ARG A 113 -23.14 -12.05 -8.35
C ARG A 113 -24.55 -11.72 -7.85
N HIS A 114 -24.71 -10.71 -7.00
CA HIS A 114 -25.99 -10.25 -6.48
C HIS A 114 -26.09 -8.71 -6.50
N PRO A 115 -26.38 -8.10 -7.68
CA PRO A 115 -26.34 -6.64 -7.87
C PRO A 115 -27.27 -5.81 -6.99
N ALA A 116 -28.42 -6.37 -6.63
CA ALA A 116 -29.45 -5.65 -5.87
C ALA A 116 -29.02 -5.39 -4.43
N HIS A 117 -28.39 -6.39 -3.78
CA HIS A 117 -28.08 -6.34 -2.35
C HIS A 117 -26.66 -6.89 -2.07
N PRO A 118 -25.57 -6.19 -2.46
CA PRO A 118 -24.23 -6.77 -2.46
C PRO A 118 -23.68 -7.22 -1.09
N LEU A 119 -24.25 -6.79 0.03
CA LEU A 119 -23.92 -7.26 1.39
C LEU A 119 -24.84 -8.38 1.90
N GLU A 120 -26.02 -8.59 1.30
CA GLU A 120 -27.00 -9.58 1.75
C GLU A 120 -26.47 -11.00 1.96
N PRO A 121 -25.60 -11.56 1.08
CA PRO A 121 -25.03 -12.89 1.30
C PRO A 121 -24.26 -13.02 2.63
N ALA A 122 -23.69 -11.93 3.16
CA ALA A 122 -23.04 -11.96 4.47
C ALA A 122 -24.07 -12.06 5.62
N VAL A 123 -25.17 -11.29 5.55
CA VAL A 123 -26.24 -11.37 6.54
C VAL A 123 -26.93 -12.73 6.49
N LEU A 124 -27.23 -13.25 5.30
CA LEU A 124 -27.78 -14.59 5.10
C LEU A 124 -26.87 -15.70 5.65
N THR A 125 -25.55 -15.54 5.55
CA THR A 125 -24.60 -16.51 6.12
C THR A 125 -24.73 -16.56 7.64
N ILE A 126 -24.75 -15.42 8.31
CA ILE A 126 -24.81 -15.37 9.78
C ILE A 126 -26.19 -15.80 10.30
N LEU A 127 -27.27 -15.39 9.65
CA LEU A 127 -28.64 -15.88 9.93
C LEU A 127 -28.83 -17.40 9.70
N GLU A 128 -27.84 -18.09 9.14
CA GLU A 128 -27.84 -19.53 8.90
C GLU A 128 -26.90 -20.28 9.85
N THR A 129 -25.78 -19.68 10.26
CA THR A 129 -24.74 -20.35 11.07
C THR A 129 -24.69 -19.91 12.53
N ASP A 130 -25.01 -18.65 12.82
CA ASP A 130 -24.86 -18.03 14.15
C ASP A 130 -25.79 -16.79 14.25
N PRO A 131 -27.12 -16.96 14.40
CA PRO A 131 -28.05 -15.83 14.46
C PRO A 131 -27.71 -14.81 15.56
N GLU A 132 -27.25 -15.27 16.73
CA GLU A 132 -26.84 -14.41 17.85
C GLU A 132 -25.70 -13.44 17.49
N ALA A 133 -24.86 -13.78 16.51
CA ALA A 133 -23.82 -12.86 16.07
C ALA A 133 -24.38 -11.53 15.51
N VAL A 134 -25.61 -11.47 14.99
CA VAL A 134 -26.24 -10.24 14.47
C VAL A 134 -27.10 -9.45 15.45
N ALA A 135 -27.41 -9.98 16.64
CA ALA A 135 -28.22 -9.30 17.65
C ALA A 135 -27.63 -7.91 18.02
N ASN A 136 -26.44 -7.92 18.62
CA ASN A 136 -25.74 -6.70 19.05
C ASN A 136 -24.66 -6.24 18.04
N ILE A 137 -25.11 -5.67 16.91
CA ILE A 137 -24.25 -5.10 15.84
C ILE A 137 -24.68 -3.68 15.48
N ASP A 138 -23.74 -2.73 15.53
CA ASP A 138 -23.91 -1.33 15.14
C ASP A 138 -23.61 -1.09 13.66
N ILE A 139 -22.56 -1.71 13.14
CA ILE A 139 -22.07 -1.51 11.76
C ILE A 139 -21.97 -2.82 11.02
N VAL A 140 -22.50 -2.88 9.80
CA VAL A 140 -22.25 -3.98 8.85
C VAL A 140 -21.54 -3.42 7.63
N ALA A 141 -20.32 -3.85 7.33
CA ALA A 141 -19.52 -3.25 6.27
C ALA A 141 -18.75 -4.27 5.43
N CYS A 142 -18.35 -3.89 4.21
CA CYS A 142 -17.23 -4.56 3.55
C CYS A 142 -15.89 -3.87 3.90
N SER A 143 -14.81 -4.64 4.01
CA SER A 143 -13.48 -4.09 4.34
C SER A 143 -12.98 -3.04 3.33
N SER A 144 -13.45 -3.12 2.07
CA SER A 144 -13.18 -2.11 1.04
C SER A 144 -13.80 -0.75 1.40
N ALA A 145 -15.03 -0.72 1.92
CA ALA A 145 -15.68 0.52 2.36
C ALA A 145 -14.93 1.16 3.54
N LEU A 146 -14.62 0.39 4.59
CA LEU A 146 -13.84 0.87 5.73
C LEU A 146 -12.43 1.31 5.33
N GLY A 147 -11.77 0.55 4.45
CA GLY A 147 -10.45 0.89 3.90
C GLY A 147 -10.46 2.17 3.05
N ASN A 148 -11.52 2.42 2.28
CA ASN A 148 -11.73 3.65 1.52
C ASN A 148 -11.90 4.87 2.46
N LEU A 149 -12.75 4.76 3.49
CA LEU A 149 -12.97 5.82 4.49
C LEU A 149 -11.68 6.13 5.28
N LEU A 150 -10.93 5.09 5.65
CA LEU A 150 -9.65 5.25 6.32
C LEU A 150 -8.58 5.89 5.41
N ARG A 151 -8.57 5.58 4.11
CA ARG A 151 -7.68 6.28 3.14
C ARG A 151 -8.02 7.77 3.03
N PHE A 152 -9.30 8.12 3.05
CA PHE A 152 -9.76 9.51 3.13
C PHE A 152 -9.26 10.19 4.41
N ILE A 153 -9.48 9.59 5.59
CA ILE A 153 -9.04 10.14 6.89
C ILE A 153 -7.51 10.27 6.99
N ARG A 154 -6.74 9.34 6.41
CA ARG A 154 -5.27 9.42 6.35
C ARG A 154 -4.76 10.47 5.35
N GLY A 155 -5.59 10.91 4.40
CA GLY A 155 -5.23 11.94 3.43
C GLY A 155 -4.17 11.48 2.41
N SER A 156 -4.39 10.36 1.73
CA SER A 156 -3.45 9.83 0.71
C SER A 156 -3.12 10.86 -0.38
N GLU A 157 -1.85 10.87 -0.80
CA GLU A 157 -1.33 11.74 -1.86
C GLU A 157 -1.99 11.48 -3.22
N GLN A 158 -2.60 10.31 -3.39
CA GLN A 158 -3.28 9.89 -4.63
C GLN A 158 -4.73 9.50 -4.36
N PRO A 159 -5.64 10.48 -4.33
CA PRO A 159 -7.02 10.24 -3.92
C PRO A 159 -7.79 9.44 -4.98
N LYS A 160 -7.88 8.11 -4.81
CA LYS A 160 -8.81 7.26 -5.58
C LYS A 160 -10.25 7.69 -5.26
N LYS A 161 -11.04 8.01 -6.29
CA LYS A 161 -12.50 8.22 -6.16
C LYS A 161 -13.15 6.94 -5.65
N PHE A 162 -14.15 7.07 -4.79
CA PHE A 162 -14.97 5.94 -4.35
C PHE A 162 -16.38 6.42 -3.99
N ARG A 163 -17.35 5.49 -4.03
CA ARG A 163 -18.71 5.70 -3.55
C ARG A 163 -19.06 4.60 -2.54
N ILE A 164 -19.80 4.97 -1.50
CA ILE A 164 -20.31 4.04 -0.48
C ILE A 164 -21.77 4.39 -0.23
N LEU A 165 -22.65 3.40 -0.35
CA LEU A 165 -24.03 3.50 0.13
C LEU A 165 -24.04 3.24 1.64
N VAL A 166 -24.79 4.06 2.36
CA VAL A 166 -24.98 3.95 3.81
C VAL A 166 -26.47 3.86 4.08
N GLU A 167 -26.89 2.81 4.78
CA GLU A 167 -28.31 2.58 5.07
C GLU A 167 -28.50 2.09 6.51
N ALA A 168 -29.35 2.78 7.27
CA ALA A 168 -29.81 2.33 8.58
C ALA A 168 -30.89 1.25 8.42
N VAL A 169 -30.69 0.10 9.07
CA VAL A 169 -31.61 -1.04 9.08
C VAL A 169 -31.76 -1.51 10.52
N GLY A 170 -32.89 -1.16 11.15
CA GLY A 170 -33.08 -1.36 12.59
C GLY A 170 -31.98 -0.64 13.38
N ALA A 171 -31.37 -1.36 14.34
CA ALA A 171 -30.26 -0.80 15.12
C ALA A 171 -28.89 -0.87 14.40
N SER A 172 -28.75 -1.45 13.20
CA SER A 172 -27.48 -1.44 12.44
C SER A 172 -27.43 -0.33 11.36
N VAL A 173 -26.21 0.08 10.99
CA VAL A 173 -25.93 0.90 9.80
C VAL A 173 -25.00 0.14 8.87
N PHE A 174 -25.42 -0.02 7.61
CA PHE A 174 -24.70 -0.76 6.59
C PHE A 174 -23.80 0.18 5.78
N PHE A 175 -22.59 -0.27 5.40
CA PHE A 175 -21.64 0.47 4.57
C PHE A 175 -21.23 -0.39 3.35
N THR A 176 -21.90 -0.16 2.22
CA THR A 176 -21.76 -0.96 1.00
C THR A 176 -20.95 -0.21 -0.06
N ARG A 177 -19.90 -0.84 -0.62
CA ARG A 177 -19.15 -0.32 -1.78
C ARG A 177 -20.09 -0.14 -2.98
N ARG A 178 -19.99 0.99 -3.70
CA ARG A 178 -20.75 1.24 -4.94
C ARG A 178 -19.81 1.53 -6.10
N GLU A 179 -19.73 0.58 -7.03
CA GLU A 179 -19.07 0.77 -8.31
C GLU A 179 -20.01 1.43 -9.33
N ASN A 180 -19.50 1.78 -10.52
CA ASN A 180 -20.35 2.42 -11.53
C ASN A 180 -21.32 1.42 -12.18
N ASP A 181 -20.89 0.17 -12.34
CA ASP A 181 -21.71 -0.96 -12.76
C ASP A 181 -21.32 -2.21 -11.94
N PRO A 182 -22.27 -3.08 -11.57
CA PRO A 182 -21.98 -4.38 -10.94
C PRO A 182 -21.03 -5.28 -11.75
N LYS A 183 -20.84 -5.02 -13.05
CA LYS A 183 -19.94 -5.72 -13.96
C LYS A 183 -18.67 -4.92 -14.26
N GLU A 184 -18.41 -3.82 -13.53
CA GLU A 184 -17.19 -3.05 -13.66
C GLU A 184 -15.96 -3.94 -13.40
N THR A 185 -15.01 -3.88 -14.33
CA THR A 185 -13.81 -4.72 -14.34
C THR A 185 -12.57 -3.91 -13.98
N ILE A 186 -11.60 -4.58 -13.37
CA ILE A 186 -10.25 -4.05 -13.23
C ILE A 186 -9.63 -4.03 -14.64
N GLU A 187 -9.27 -2.85 -15.12
CA GLU A 187 -8.64 -2.69 -16.43
C GLU A 187 -7.12 -2.94 -16.36
N GLY A 188 -6.51 -3.30 -17.49
CA GLY A 188 -5.05 -3.35 -17.60
C GLY A 188 -4.35 -4.39 -16.71
N VAL A 189 -5.07 -5.35 -16.12
CA VAL A 189 -4.51 -6.43 -15.29
C VAL A 189 -3.48 -7.20 -16.11
N ILE A 190 -2.21 -7.00 -15.77
CA ILE A 190 -1.05 -7.62 -16.40
C ILE A 190 -0.11 -8.02 -15.27
N GLY A 191 0.07 -9.33 -15.09
CA GLY A 191 0.91 -9.85 -14.01
C GLY A 191 0.62 -11.32 -13.77
N TRP A 192 0.69 -11.67 -12.49
CA TRP A 192 0.43 -13.01 -11.97
C TRP A 192 -0.33 -12.96 -10.63
N GLY A 193 -1.03 -11.85 -10.36
CA GLY A 193 -1.72 -11.60 -9.10
C GLY A 193 -2.93 -12.51 -8.86
N HIS A 194 -3.48 -13.13 -9.91
CA HIS A 194 -4.57 -14.11 -9.80
C HIS A 194 -4.08 -15.53 -10.10
N THR A 195 -3.35 -15.67 -11.21
CA THR A 195 -2.81 -16.96 -11.68
C THR A 195 -1.75 -17.57 -10.77
N PHE A 196 -1.01 -16.78 -9.97
CA PHE A 196 -0.10 -17.34 -8.96
C PHE A 196 -0.85 -17.91 -7.74
N PRO A 197 -1.80 -17.20 -7.08
CA PRO A 197 -2.69 -17.82 -6.10
C PRO A 197 -3.38 -19.09 -6.60
N GLU A 198 -3.98 -19.05 -7.79
CA GLU A 198 -4.64 -20.21 -8.42
C GLU A 198 -3.68 -21.41 -8.59
N ALA A 199 -2.42 -21.16 -8.98
CA ALA A 199 -1.43 -22.21 -9.19
C ALA A 199 -0.78 -22.73 -7.90
N ASN A 200 -0.86 -22.02 -6.77
CA ASN A 200 -0.24 -22.38 -5.49
C ASN A 200 -1.27 -22.68 -4.38
N THR A 201 -2.55 -22.80 -4.73
CA THR A 201 -3.61 -23.17 -3.77
C THR A 201 -4.53 -24.24 -4.37
N THR A 202 -5.19 -25.02 -3.50
CA THR A 202 -6.12 -26.09 -3.89
C THR A 202 -7.41 -25.99 -3.09
N TRP A 203 -8.55 -25.97 -3.78
CA TRP A 203 -9.86 -26.05 -3.14
C TRP A 203 -10.10 -27.44 -2.53
N GLY A 204 -10.71 -27.48 -1.35
CA GLY A 204 -11.18 -28.73 -0.73
C GLY A 204 -12.26 -29.42 -1.58
N GLU A 205 -12.42 -30.73 -1.42
CA GLU A 205 -13.43 -31.50 -2.13
C GLU A 205 -14.85 -31.05 -1.74
N GLU A 206 -15.04 -30.72 -0.46
CA GLU A 206 -16.25 -30.22 0.16
C GLU A 206 -16.68 -28.80 -0.26
N VAL A 207 -15.81 -28.07 -0.97
CA VAL A 207 -16.07 -26.72 -1.53
C VAL A 207 -15.76 -26.62 -3.03
N LYS A 208 -15.61 -27.77 -3.70
CA LYS A 208 -15.24 -27.85 -5.10
C LYS A 208 -16.26 -27.14 -5.99
N GLY A 209 -15.78 -26.28 -6.87
CA GLY A 209 -16.62 -25.40 -7.70
C GLY A 209 -16.83 -24.00 -7.11
N SER A 210 -16.20 -23.69 -5.97
CA SER A 210 -16.03 -22.31 -5.51
C SER A 210 -15.11 -21.51 -6.44
N GLU A 211 -15.43 -20.25 -6.71
CA GLU A 211 -14.54 -19.28 -7.37
C GLU A 211 -13.90 -18.30 -6.38
N ASP A 212 -14.60 -18.03 -5.27
CA ASP A 212 -14.33 -16.92 -4.37
C ASP A 212 -14.77 -17.30 -2.96
N ASN A 213 -14.01 -16.91 -1.94
CA ASN A 213 -14.38 -17.12 -0.53
C ASN A 213 -14.39 -15.78 0.22
N GLN A 214 -15.53 -15.48 0.81
CA GLN A 214 -15.76 -14.36 1.70
C GLN A 214 -15.82 -14.88 3.13
N ARG A 215 -15.27 -14.14 4.09
CA ARG A 215 -15.49 -14.41 5.51
C ARG A 215 -16.00 -13.16 6.21
N ILE A 216 -16.47 -13.35 7.43
CA ILE A 216 -17.22 -12.37 8.20
C ILE A 216 -16.61 -12.31 9.58
N LEU A 217 -16.12 -11.12 9.94
CA LEU A 217 -15.62 -10.83 11.29
C LEU A 217 -16.70 -10.17 12.13
N LYS A 218 -16.72 -10.49 13.42
CA LYS A 218 -17.28 -9.66 14.49
C LYS A 218 -16.10 -9.07 15.26
N TYR A 219 -16.06 -7.76 15.43
CA TYR A 219 -15.06 -7.09 16.29
C TYR A 219 -15.56 -5.75 16.82
N LYS A 220 -14.94 -5.25 17.90
CA LYS A 220 -15.19 -3.91 18.44
C LYS A 220 -14.17 -2.91 17.91
N PHE A 221 -14.62 -1.74 17.46
CA PHE A 221 -13.77 -0.62 17.02
C PHE A 221 -14.45 0.72 17.29
N GLY A 222 -13.77 1.68 17.92
CA GLY A 222 -14.33 3.01 18.19
C GLY A 222 -15.56 3.00 19.11
N GLY A 223 -15.71 1.95 19.91
CA GLY A 223 -16.90 1.69 20.73
C GLY A 223 -18.09 1.07 19.99
N LEU A 224 -17.93 0.71 18.71
CA LEU A 224 -18.97 0.10 17.87
C LEU A 224 -18.72 -1.40 17.69
N ASN A 225 -19.78 -2.19 17.75
CA ASN A 225 -19.80 -3.60 17.35
C ASN A 225 -19.91 -3.69 15.82
N CYS A 226 -18.83 -4.11 15.17
CA CYS A 226 -18.70 -4.17 13.72
C CYS A 226 -18.78 -5.61 13.20
N LEU A 227 -19.67 -5.86 12.24
CA LEU A 227 -19.67 -7.03 11.37
C LEU A 227 -18.98 -6.67 10.04
N VAL A 228 -17.84 -7.28 9.72
CA VAL A 228 -17.02 -6.89 8.56
C VAL A 228 -16.78 -8.06 7.61
N ARG A 229 -17.30 -7.95 6.39
CA ARG A 229 -17.06 -8.90 5.29
C ARG A 229 -15.84 -8.50 4.47
N PHE A 230 -15.04 -9.48 4.09
CA PHE A 230 -13.88 -9.33 3.21
C PHE A 230 -13.59 -10.69 2.52
N LYS A 231 -12.72 -10.67 1.50
CA LYS A 231 -12.24 -11.86 0.78
C LYS A 231 -10.92 -12.39 1.37
N CYS A 232 -10.72 -13.71 1.39
CA CYS A 232 -9.39 -14.31 1.51
C CYS A 232 -8.90 -15.07 0.25
N ASP A 233 -7.58 -15.14 0.05
CA ASP A 233 -6.84 -15.84 -1.01
C ASP A 233 -6.63 -17.32 -0.67
N GLY A 234 -6.53 -17.67 0.62
CA GLY A 234 -6.35 -19.06 1.05
C GLY A 234 -6.05 -19.22 2.55
N TYR A 235 -5.78 -20.46 2.98
CA TYR A 235 -5.33 -20.78 4.35
C TYR A 235 -4.12 -21.73 4.43
N LEU A 236 -3.29 -21.55 5.46
CA LEU A 236 -2.16 -22.40 5.81
C LEU A 236 -2.68 -23.62 6.60
N PRO A 237 -2.36 -24.86 6.18
CA PRO A 237 -2.71 -26.03 6.98
C PRO A 237 -1.87 -26.11 8.26
N CYS A 238 -2.49 -26.46 9.39
CA CYS A 238 -1.75 -26.82 10.60
C CYS A 238 -1.00 -28.14 10.40
N GLU A 239 0.28 -28.16 10.76
CA GLU A 239 1.07 -29.40 10.83
C GLU A 239 0.45 -30.35 11.86
N GLY A 240 -0.07 -31.50 11.38
CA GLY A 240 -0.65 -32.55 12.23
C GLY A 240 -2.11 -32.89 11.91
N ALA A 241 -2.93 -31.92 11.51
CA ALA A 241 -4.38 -32.10 11.33
C ALA A 241 -4.76 -33.16 10.26
N ASP A 242 -3.94 -33.32 9.21
CA ASP A 242 -4.17 -34.29 8.14
C ASP A 242 -3.78 -35.74 8.51
N LYS A 243 -3.18 -35.99 9.69
CA LYS A 243 -2.69 -37.34 10.08
C LYS A 243 -3.68 -38.18 10.90
N GLU A 244 -4.70 -37.57 11.50
CA GLU A 244 -5.62 -38.29 12.41
C GLU A 244 -6.94 -38.74 11.78
N LYS A 245 -7.24 -38.34 10.53
CA LYS A 245 -8.46 -38.79 9.80
C LYS A 245 -8.30 -40.09 9.00
N ASN A 246 -7.22 -40.85 9.21
CA ASN A 246 -6.99 -42.18 8.63
C ASN A 246 -6.75 -43.21 9.75
N GLY A 247 -7.70 -43.35 10.68
CA GLY A 247 -7.44 -44.14 11.89
C GLY A 247 -8.58 -44.59 12.78
N GLU A 248 -9.87 -44.43 12.45
CA GLU A 248 -10.91 -45.14 13.22
C GLU A 248 -12.22 -45.36 12.46
N ALA A 249 -12.34 -46.53 11.84
CA ALA A 249 -13.59 -47.03 11.29
C ALA A 249 -14.43 -47.68 12.42
N SER A 250 -15.13 -46.86 13.19
CA SER A 250 -16.10 -47.34 14.18
C SER A 250 -17.45 -47.64 13.51
N SER A 251 -17.75 -48.93 13.38
CA SER A 251 -18.96 -49.46 12.76
C SER A 251 -20.22 -49.23 13.60
N ALA A 252 -21.26 -48.65 12.99
CA ALA A 252 -22.66 -48.83 13.40
C ALA A 252 -23.51 -49.04 12.14
N ALA A 253 -24.31 -50.11 12.11
CA ALA A 253 -25.05 -50.55 10.92
C ALA A 253 -26.58 -50.51 11.14
N GLY A 254 -27.32 -50.31 10.04
CA GLY A 254 -28.79 -50.17 9.98
C GLY A 254 -29.18 -48.71 9.74
N VAL A 255 -29.91 -48.33 8.68
CA VAL A 255 -31.12 -48.96 8.11
C VAL A 255 -31.04 -49.16 6.58
N GLN A 256 -31.98 -49.92 6.00
CA GLN A 256 -31.93 -50.50 4.65
C GLN A 256 -32.40 -49.59 3.50
N SER A 257 -31.76 -49.79 2.34
CA SER A 257 -32.23 -49.68 0.93
C SER A 257 -33.44 -48.80 0.55
N GLY A 258 -33.22 -47.89 -0.40
CA GLY A 258 -34.26 -47.15 -1.13
C GLY A 258 -33.82 -46.68 -2.52
N ASP A 259 -33.87 -47.59 -3.50
CA ASP A 259 -34.00 -47.42 -4.96
C ASP A 259 -33.19 -46.34 -5.73
N VAL A 260 -32.33 -46.78 -6.66
CA VAL A 260 -31.63 -45.92 -7.65
C VAL A 260 -32.51 -45.82 -8.90
N GLY A 261 -33.45 -44.87 -8.90
CA GLY A 261 -34.60 -44.93 -9.83
C GLY A 261 -35.14 -43.63 -10.44
N SER A 262 -34.48 -42.46 -10.37
CA SER A 262 -34.96 -41.27 -11.12
C SER A 262 -33.92 -40.15 -11.38
N ILE A 263 -32.80 -40.47 -12.02
CA ILE A 263 -31.89 -39.45 -12.59
C ILE A 263 -31.95 -39.56 -14.13
N THR A 264 -33.08 -39.17 -14.72
CA THR A 264 -33.21 -39.07 -16.20
C THR A 264 -34.40 -38.23 -16.71
N ALA A 265 -35.21 -37.61 -15.84
CA ALA A 265 -36.52 -37.06 -16.22
C ALA A 265 -36.68 -35.52 -16.16
N GLN A 266 -35.63 -34.74 -15.92
CA GLN A 266 -35.69 -33.25 -15.92
C GLN A 266 -34.67 -32.54 -16.84
N LEU A 267 -33.86 -33.30 -17.59
CA LEU A 267 -32.94 -32.77 -18.62
C LEU A 267 -33.60 -32.75 -20.01
N SER A 268 -34.73 -32.05 -20.15
CA SER A 268 -35.36 -31.72 -21.46
C SER A 268 -36.49 -30.69 -21.28
N GLY A 269 -36.17 -29.40 -21.20
CA GLY A 269 -37.22 -28.40 -20.92
C GLY A 269 -36.92 -26.91 -21.05
N THR A 270 -35.75 -26.46 -21.52
CA THR A 270 -35.43 -25.02 -21.54
C THR A 270 -35.27 -24.49 -22.96
N LYS A 271 -36.37 -23.95 -23.52
CA LYS A 271 -36.30 -23.12 -24.74
C LYS A 271 -35.60 -21.80 -24.41
N LEU A 272 -34.58 -21.47 -25.20
CA LEU A 272 -33.91 -20.18 -25.13
C LEU A 272 -34.88 -19.06 -25.55
N THR A 273 -35.11 -18.09 -24.67
CA THR A 273 -35.80 -16.83 -24.98
C THR A 273 -34.88 -15.63 -24.70
N PRO A 274 -34.97 -14.53 -25.47
CA PRO A 274 -34.08 -13.39 -25.27
C PRO A 274 -34.31 -12.68 -23.93
N SER A 275 -33.25 -12.04 -23.44
CA SER A 275 -33.17 -11.37 -22.14
C SER A 275 -34.17 -10.21 -21.96
N THR A 276 -34.98 -10.29 -20.92
CA THR A 276 -35.65 -9.16 -20.25
C THR A 276 -34.93 -8.80 -18.94
N PRO A 277 -35.22 -7.65 -18.29
CA PRO A 277 -34.38 -7.11 -17.21
C PRO A 277 -34.23 -8.05 -16.00
N PHE A 278 -33.11 -7.88 -15.28
CA PHE A 278 -32.80 -8.62 -14.05
C PHE A 278 -33.90 -8.42 -12.99
N ALA A 279 -34.77 -9.41 -12.82
CA ALA A 279 -35.46 -9.59 -11.55
C ALA A 279 -34.40 -9.90 -10.48
N ALA A 280 -34.58 -9.38 -9.26
CA ALA A 280 -33.70 -9.67 -8.13
C ALA A 280 -33.76 -11.18 -7.82
N SER A 281 -32.77 -11.93 -8.29
CA SER A 281 -32.69 -13.37 -8.07
C SER A 281 -32.27 -13.65 -6.63
N LYS A 282 -33.14 -14.35 -5.88
CA LYS A 282 -32.90 -14.79 -4.51
C LYS A 282 -31.61 -15.61 -4.41
N VAL A 283 -30.76 -15.28 -3.45
CA VAL A 283 -29.55 -16.04 -3.14
C VAL A 283 -29.94 -17.42 -2.64
N THR A 284 -29.37 -18.46 -3.24
CA THR A 284 -29.57 -19.86 -2.83
C THR A 284 -28.41 -20.29 -1.95
N ILE A 285 -28.71 -20.84 -0.77
CA ILE A 285 -27.71 -21.39 0.15
C ILE A 285 -27.54 -22.89 -0.12
N GLN A 286 -26.30 -23.35 -0.14
CA GLN A 286 -25.90 -24.76 -0.07
C GLN A 286 -25.01 -24.96 1.14
N HIS A 287 -25.01 -26.16 1.74
CA HIS A 287 -24.14 -26.47 2.86
C HIS A 287 -22.95 -27.31 2.42
N GLY A 288 -21.79 -27.02 3.00
CA GLY A 288 -20.50 -27.64 2.70
C GLY A 288 -19.41 -26.97 3.54
N GLY A 289 -18.14 -27.18 3.16
CA GLY A 289 -17.00 -26.52 3.78
C GLY A 289 -16.86 -26.66 5.29
N THR A 290 -15.96 -25.84 5.85
CA THR A 290 -15.84 -25.58 7.30
C THR A 290 -15.34 -24.16 7.50
N LEU A 291 -15.68 -23.54 8.63
CA LEU A 291 -15.15 -22.24 9.01
C LEU A 291 -13.70 -22.40 9.46
N VAL A 292 -12.75 -22.23 8.53
CA VAL A 292 -11.31 -22.26 8.82
C VAL A 292 -10.96 -21.25 9.93
N PRO A 293 -10.13 -21.62 10.92
CA PRO A 293 -9.71 -20.72 11.99
C PRO A 293 -9.11 -19.42 11.44
N GLN A 294 -9.43 -18.31 12.12
CA GLN A 294 -8.88 -17.01 11.77
C GLN A 294 -7.34 -17.06 11.74
N SER A 295 -6.68 -17.74 12.69
CA SER A 295 -5.21 -17.91 12.75
C SER A 295 -4.51 -18.46 11.49
N GLN A 296 -5.24 -19.11 10.56
CA GLN A 296 -4.66 -19.86 9.44
C GLN A 296 -4.74 -19.15 8.08
N VAL A 297 -5.72 -18.28 7.87
CA VAL A 297 -5.96 -17.64 6.55
C VAL A 297 -4.79 -16.68 6.21
N PHE A 298 -4.42 -16.52 4.93
CA PHE A 298 -3.21 -15.77 4.49
C PHE A 298 -3.40 -14.91 3.24
N ASP A 299 -2.65 -13.82 3.11
CA ASP A 299 -2.54 -12.95 1.93
C ASP A 299 -1.48 -13.34 0.92
N ILE A 300 -1.73 -13.13 -0.38
CA ILE A 300 -0.69 -13.24 -1.41
C ILE A 300 -0.44 -11.89 -2.10
N LYS A 301 0.84 -11.51 -2.17
CA LYS A 301 1.32 -10.50 -3.11
C LYS A 301 2.43 -11.04 -3.99
N THR A 302 2.25 -10.86 -5.30
CA THR A 302 3.31 -11.06 -6.29
C THR A 302 4.00 -9.74 -6.61
N ARG A 303 5.33 -9.76 -6.75
CA ARG A 303 6.12 -8.61 -7.24
C ARG A 303 7.23 -9.07 -8.19
N SER A 304 7.69 -8.17 -9.05
CA SER A 304 8.91 -8.40 -9.84
C SER A 304 10.14 -8.42 -8.92
N VAL A 305 11.13 -9.27 -9.16
CA VAL A 305 12.42 -9.24 -8.45
C VAL A 305 13.13 -7.87 -8.53
N ARG A 306 12.76 -7.02 -9.51
CA ARG A 306 13.22 -5.63 -9.64
C ARG A 306 12.62 -4.66 -8.60
N LYS A 307 11.69 -5.15 -7.77
CA LYS A 307 10.99 -4.42 -6.71
C LYS A 307 11.27 -5.05 -5.33
N ARG A 308 12.38 -5.80 -5.16
CA ARG A 308 12.75 -6.41 -3.87
C ARG A 308 13.02 -5.37 -2.79
N ASP A 309 13.54 -4.22 -3.20
CA ASP A 309 13.90 -3.10 -2.31
C ASP A 309 12.70 -2.19 -1.99
N GLU A 310 11.53 -2.45 -2.59
CA GLU A 310 10.29 -1.79 -2.21
C GLU A 310 9.71 -2.45 -0.96
N GLU A 311 9.36 -1.66 0.05
CA GLU A 311 8.65 -2.18 1.22
C GLU A 311 7.20 -2.52 0.84
N VAL A 312 6.98 -3.77 0.43
CA VAL A 312 5.66 -4.23 -0.02
C VAL A 312 4.69 -4.29 1.15
N LEU A 313 5.10 -4.84 2.29
CA LEU A 313 4.22 -5.10 3.43
C LEU A 313 3.57 -3.83 3.96
N SER A 314 4.31 -2.73 4.11
CA SER A 314 3.80 -1.48 4.69
C SER A 314 2.66 -0.84 3.89
N GLN A 315 2.65 -1.05 2.56
CA GLN A 315 1.56 -0.64 1.66
C GLN A 315 0.26 -1.42 1.95
N GLU A 316 0.38 -2.64 2.45
CA GLU A 316 -0.74 -3.55 2.67
C GLU A 316 -1.28 -3.50 4.12
N LEU A 317 -0.46 -3.07 5.10
CA LEU A 317 -0.77 -3.07 6.55
C LEU A 317 -2.12 -2.43 6.90
N GLN A 318 -2.54 -1.35 6.21
CA GLN A 318 -3.84 -0.72 6.46
C GLN A 318 -5.01 -1.70 6.28
N ARG A 319 -5.01 -2.51 5.22
CA ARG A 319 -6.11 -3.46 4.98
C ARG A 319 -5.87 -4.78 5.68
N LEU A 320 -4.61 -5.19 5.84
CA LEU A 320 -4.27 -6.29 6.75
C LEU A 320 -4.80 -5.98 8.16
N TRP A 321 -4.85 -4.72 8.58
CA TRP A 321 -5.54 -4.30 9.81
C TRP A 321 -7.07 -4.40 9.72
N VAL A 322 -7.75 -3.87 8.69
CA VAL A 322 -9.24 -3.95 8.59
C VAL A 322 -9.75 -5.40 8.57
N ALA A 323 -9.02 -6.30 7.92
CA ALA A 323 -9.31 -7.73 7.86
C ALA A 323 -8.52 -8.56 8.90
N GLN A 324 -7.76 -7.91 9.79
CA GLN A 324 -6.98 -8.56 10.85
C GLN A 324 -6.12 -9.76 10.36
N ILE A 325 -5.10 -9.52 9.51
CA ILE A 325 -4.37 -10.52 8.67
C ILE A 325 -2.85 -10.66 9.00
N PRO A 326 -2.26 -11.78 9.48
CA PRO A 326 -0.84 -11.84 9.70
C PRO A 326 -0.14 -12.71 8.66
N ASN A 327 -0.77 -13.73 8.09
CA ASN A 327 -0.07 -14.66 7.25
C ASN A 327 0.05 -13.93 5.91
N PHE A 328 1.23 -13.40 5.62
CA PHE A 328 1.50 -12.63 4.42
C PHE A 328 2.52 -13.40 3.59
N ILE A 329 2.11 -13.76 2.38
CA ILE A 329 2.90 -14.50 1.41
C ILE A 329 3.37 -13.52 0.34
N LEU A 330 4.67 -13.21 0.35
CA LEU A 330 5.29 -12.38 -0.67
C LEU A 330 6.10 -13.25 -1.62
N ALA A 331 5.70 -13.28 -2.89
CA ALA A 331 6.33 -14.09 -3.93
C ALA A 331 6.93 -13.18 -5.02
N PHE A 332 8.25 -13.22 -5.16
CA PHE A 332 8.94 -12.50 -6.23
C PHE A 332 9.06 -13.35 -7.51
N HIS A 333 8.95 -12.70 -8.67
CA HIS A 333 9.12 -13.33 -9.97
C HIS A 333 10.17 -12.65 -10.85
N GLN A 334 10.92 -13.44 -11.62
CA GLN A 334 11.75 -12.95 -12.71
C GLN A 334 11.06 -13.24 -14.04
N HIS A 335 10.46 -12.20 -14.65
CA HIS A 335 9.70 -12.32 -15.91
C HIS A 335 8.64 -13.45 -15.91
N GLY A 336 7.93 -13.60 -14.78
CA GLY A 336 6.90 -14.62 -14.56
C GLY A 336 7.40 -15.98 -14.07
N VAL A 337 8.71 -16.21 -13.99
CA VAL A 337 9.26 -17.39 -13.30
C VAL A 337 9.30 -17.06 -11.81
N PHE A 338 8.59 -17.84 -11.00
CA PHE A 338 8.65 -17.82 -9.55
C PHE A 338 9.60 -18.93 -9.08
N TRP A 339 10.38 -18.64 -8.05
CA TRP A 339 11.26 -19.61 -7.39
C TRP A 339 10.81 -19.79 -5.95
N GLU A 340 10.92 -21.00 -5.44
CA GLU A 340 10.67 -21.32 -4.03
C GLU A 340 11.55 -20.49 -3.07
N SER A 341 12.79 -20.19 -3.44
CA SER A 341 13.69 -19.29 -2.69
C SER A 341 13.25 -17.83 -2.65
N ASP A 342 12.36 -17.44 -3.57
CA ASP A 342 11.90 -16.06 -3.78
C ASP A 342 10.51 -15.82 -3.15
N ARG A 343 10.03 -16.79 -2.36
CA ARG A 343 8.70 -16.84 -1.75
C ARG A 343 8.85 -16.88 -0.24
N THR A 344 8.34 -15.86 0.45
CA THR A 344 8.30 -15.82 1.91
C THR A 344 6.87 -16.01 2.41
N VAL A 345 6.70 -16.75 3.50
CA VAL A 345 5.46 -16.86 4.28
C VAL A 345 5.81 -16.33 5.67
N ARG A 346 5.12 -15.28 6.13
CA ARG A 346 5.40 -14.63 7.42
C ARG A 346 4.11 -14.46 8.19
N ASN A 347 4.15 -14.59 9.52
CA ASN A 347 3.13 -14.03 10.40
C ASN A 347 3.49 -12.56 10.70
N VAL A 348 2.61 -11.63 10.36
CA VAL A 348 2.78 -10.17 10.41
C VAL A 348 1.82 -9.50 11.42
N ARG A 349 1.28 -10.26 12.38
CA ARG A 349 0.50 -9.68 13.50
C ARG A 349 1.30 -8.60 14.23
N PRO A 350 2.59 -8.78 14.57
CA PRO A 350 3.36 -7.72 15.23
C PRO A 350 3.39 -6.41 14.44
N GLU A 351 3.56 -6.49 13.12
CA GLU A 351 3.58 -5.34 12.21
C GLU A 351 2.22 -4.62 12.14
N ILE A 352 1.11 -5.35 12.26
CA ILE A 352 -0.25 -4.78 12.28
C ILE A 352 -0.59 -4.14 13.61
N GLU A 353 -0.22 -4.77 14.73
CA GLU A 353 -0.33 -4.16 16.06
C GLU A 353 0.51 -2.89 16.15
N GLN A 354 1.73 -2.90 15.58
CA GLN A 354 2.58 -1.72 15.52
C GLN A 354 1.99 -0.64 14.60
N TRP A 355 1.47 -1.02 13.43
CA TRP A 355 0.79 -0.11 12.51
C TRP A 355 -0.43 0.54 13.17
N GLU A 356 -1.24 -0.22 13.91
CA GLU A 356 -2.40 0.29 14.65
C GLU A 356 -1.97 1.34 15.68
N LYS A 357 -0.97 1.02 16.52
CA LYS A 357 -0.41 1.95 17.52
C LYS A 357 0.08 3.25 16.87
N THR A 358 0.82 3.17 15.77
CA THR A 358 1.33 4.34 15.04
C THR A 358 0.21 5.14 14.35
N ASN A 359 -0.85 4.49 13.86
CA ASN A 359 -1.97 5.14 13.17
C ASN A 359 -3.14 5.52 14.09
N LYS A 360 -3.05 5.27 15.41
CA LYS A 360 -4.13 5.49 16.39
C LYS A 360 -4.87 6.85 16.28
N PRO A 361 -4.22 8.00 15.99
CA PRO A 361 -4.92 9.27 15.76
C PRO A 361 -5.76 9.31 14.46
N ALA A 362 -5.35 8.59 13.41
CA ALA A 362 -6.18 8.42 12.21
C ALA A 362 -7.33 7.44 12.47
N LEU A 363 -7.11 6.42 13.30
CA LEU A 363 -8.16 5.47 13.71
C LEU A 363 -9.23 6.13 14.58
N ALA A 364 -8.85 7.02 15.51
CA ALA A 364 -9.80 7.81 16.31
C ALA A 364 -10.66 8.75 15.43
N ARG A 365 -10.08 9.32 14.37
CA ARG A 365 -10.81 10.11 13.36
C ARG A 365 -11.71 9.26 12.48
N LEU A 366 -11.31 8.03 12.15
CA LEU A 366 -12.20 7.06 11.47
C LEU A 366 -13.39 6.69 12.36
N ALA A 367 -13.18 6.42 13.65
CA ALA A 367 -14.25 6.15 14.60
C ALA A 367 -15.25 7.33 14.65
N ALA A 368 -14.76 8.57 14.80
CA ALA A 368 -15.61 9.75 14.77
C ALA A 368 -16.39 9.92 13.46
N LEU A 369 -15.78 9.63 12.30
CA LEU A 369 -16.46 9.63 11.00
C LEU A 369 -17.57 8.56 10.93
N LEU A 370 -17.30 7.34 11.40
CA LEU A 370 -18.28 6.24 11.41
C LEU A 370 -19.48 6.59 12.30
N HIS A 371 -19.24 7.10 13.52
CA HIS A 371 -20.30 7.61 14.41
C HIS A 371 -21.10 8.73 13.76
N LYS A 372 -20.44 9.74 13.18
CA LYS A 372 -21.14 10.89 12.58
C LYS A 372 -21.98 10.50 11.37
N VAL A 373 -21.46 9.67 10.48
CA VAL A 373 -22.21 9.19 9.29
C VAL A 373 -23.37 8.27 9.72
N SER A 374 -23.16 7.42 10.72
CA SER A 374 -24.23 6.56 11.25
C SER A 374 -25.36 7.37 11.88
N ALA A 375 -25.04 8.40 12.66
CA ALA A 375 -26.04 9.33 13.20
C ALA A 375 -26.81 10.04 12.07
N MET A 376 -26.11 10.59 11.08
CA MET A 376 -26.76 11.26 9.93
C MET A 376 -27.67 10.33 9.10
N ALA A 377 -27.35 9.03 9.02
CA ALA A 377 -28.22 8.05 8.36
C ALA A 377 -29.50 7.81 9.18
N ARG A 378 -29.37 7.65 10.50
CA ARG A 378 -30.52 7.45 11.42
C ARG A 378 -31.40 8.69 11.58
N GLU A 379 -30.86 9.89 11.38
CA GLU A 379 -31.58 11.17 11.43
C GLU A 379 -32.50 11.39 10.21
N ARG A 380 -32.45 10.53 9.18
CA ARG A 380 -33.28 10.63 7.97
C ARG A 380 -34.45 9.65 7.97
N ASP A 381 -35.60 10.12 7.47
CA ASP A 381 -36.81 9.31 7.29
C ASP A 381 -36.62 8.08 6.39
N ASP A 382 -35.70 8.17 5.41
CA ASP A 382 -35.37 7.07 4.49
C ASP A 382 -34.22 6.17 4.98
N GLY A 383 -33.54 6.55 6.08
CA GLY A 383 -32.38 5.87 6.62
C GLY A 383 -31.12 5.91 5.75
N LYS A 384 -31.09 6.64 4.62
CA LYS A 384 -30.15 6.41 3.51
C LYS A 384 -29.28 7.61 3.15
N LEU A 385 -28.01 7.33 2.84
CA LEU A 385 -27.01 8.30 2.41
C LEU A 385 -26.07 7.69 1.36
N GLU A 386 -25.52 8.53 0.51
CA GLU A 386 -24.39 8.18 -0.35
C GLU A 386 -23.15 9.02 0.00
N LEU A 387 -22.04 8.36 0.29
CA LEU A 387 -20.73 8.98 0.51
C LEU A 387 -19.98 8.99 -0.82
N CYS A 388 -19.51 10.16 -1.27
CA CYS A 388 -18.78 10.33 -2.52
C CYS A 388 -17.42 11.00 -2.27
N HIS A 389 -16.33 10.27 -2.48
CA HIS A 389 -14.98 10.84 -2.41
C HIS A 389 -14.60 11.43 -3.78
N VAL A 390 -14.55 12.76 -3.85
CA VAL A 390 -14.43 13.51 -5.11
C VAL A 390 -13.47 14.70 -4.99
N PRO A 391 -12.92 15.23 -6.10
CA PRO A 391 -12.13 16.47 -6.08
C PRO A 391 -12.97 17.65 -5.57
N SER A 392 -12.37 18.52 -4.74
CA SER A 392 -13.01 19.74 -4.28
C SER A 392 -13.29 20.70 -5.43
N GLN A 393 -14.49 21.27 -5.46
CA GLN A 393 -14.91 22.24 -6.46
C GLN A 393 -14.47 23.68 -6.14
N THR A 394 -13.96 23.96 -4.93
CA THR A 394 -13.61 25.33 -4.49
C THR A 394 -12.17 25.77 -4.79
N GLY A 395 -11.41 24.96 -5.55
CA GLY A 395 -10.04 25.25 -5.98
C GLY A 395 -8.98 24.81 -4.96
N GLY A 396 -7.81 24.38 -5.46
CA GLY A 396 -6.68 23.94 -4.63
C GLY A 396 -6.50 22.43 -4.45
N GLY A 397 -6.90 21.61 -5.43
CA GLY A 397 -6.42 20.22 -5.60
C GLY A 397 -6.89 19.14 -4.61
N LYS A 398 -7.36 19.51 -3.41
CA LYS A 398 -7.77 18.57 -2.36
C LYS A 398 -9.04 17.79 -2.72
N TYR A 399 -9.12 16.53 -2.31
CA TYR A 399 -10.34 15.73 -2.38
C TYR A 399 -11.12 15.83 -1.07
N VAL A 400 -12.43 15.58 -1.15
CA VAL A 400 -13.38 15.72 -0.04
C VAL A 400 -14.33 14.54 -0.02
N LEU A 401 -14.93 14.26 1.14
CA LEU A 401 -16.04 13.31 1.26
C LEU A 401 -17.35 14.10 1.23
N GLU A 402 -18.04 14.07 0.10
CA GLU A 402 -19.40 14.61 0.00
C GLU A 402 -20.41 13.61 0.56
N ILE A 403 -21.27 14.08 1.44
CA ILE A 403 -22.47 13.36 1.90
C ILE A 403 -23.62 13.79 1.01
N ARG A 404 -24.30 12.83 0.38
CA ARG A 404 -25.37 13.05 -0.60
C ARG A 404 -26.59 12.21 -0.25
N GLU A 405 -27.74 12.64 -0.75
CA GLU A 405 -28.94 11.82 -0.75
C GLU A 405 -28.75 10.61 -1.66
N GLN A 406 -29.22 9.44 -1.24
CA GLN A 406 -29.24 8.25 -2.07
C GLN A 406 -30.43 8.31 -3.03
N LEU A 407 -30.17 8.16 -4.33
CA LEU A 407 -31.23 8.04 -5.32
C LEU A 407 -31.80 6.60 -5.33
N ASP A 408 -33.10 6.47 -5.59
CA ASP A 408 -33.83 5.18 -5.66
C ASP A 408 -33.16 4.13 -6.56
N SER A 409 -32.44 4.58 -7.59
CA SER A 409 -31.68 3.71 -8.51
C SER A 409 -30.51 2.95 -7.85
N ALA A 410 -30.20 3.24 -6.58
CA ALA A 410 -29.26 2.48 -5.76
C ALA A 410 -29.88 1.22 -5.13
N GLY A 411 -31.21 1.17 -4.98
CA GLY A 411 -31.91 0.10 -4.25
C GLY A 411 -31.74 0.16 -2.73
N ASP A 412 -32.08 -0.96 -2.08
CA ASP A 412 -31.91 -1.22 -0.65
C ASP A 412 -30.68 -2.11 -0.40
N VAL A 413 -30.04 -2.02 0.76
CA VAL A 413 -28.91 -2.90 1.11
C VAL A 413 -29.28 -4.36 1.37
N LEU A 414 -30.54 -4.61 1.75
CA LEU A 414 -31.12 -5.94 1.98
C LEU A 414 -32.51 -6.04 1.35
N SER A 415 -32.83 -7.21 0.80
CA SER A 415 -34.16 -7.62 0.39
C SER A 415 -35.15 -7.59 1.56
N VAL A 416 -36.44 -7.46 1.24
CA VAL A 416 -37.53 -7.44 2.23
C VAL A 416 -37.55 -8.73 3.08
N GLU A 417 -37.25 -9.88 2.48
CA GLU A 417 -37.20 -11.17 3.17
C GLU A 417 -36.04 -11.20 4.19
N THR A 418 -34.83 -10.83 3.78
CA THR A 418 -33.66 -10.84 4.66
C THR A 418 -33.74 -9.76 5.74
N ARG A 419 -34.32 -8.60 5.44
CA ARG A 419 -34.63 -7.56 6.45
C ARG A 419 -35.62 -8.07 7.50
N GLY A 420 -36.65 -8.81 7.08
CA GLY A 420 -37.61 -9.44 7.99
C GLY A 420 -36.93 -10.45 8.93
N ARG A 421 -36.14 -11.39 8.39
CA ARG A 421 -35.37 -12.35 9.19
C ARG A 421 -34.44 -11.68 10.19
N LEU A 422 -33.74 -10.61 9.79
CA LEU A 422 -32.82 -9.86 10.66
C LEU A 422 -33.55 -9.12 11.80
N ALA A 423 -34.79 -8.69 11.59
CA ALA A 423 -35.60 -8.08 12.64
C ALA A 423 -36.06 -9.11 13.68
N MET A 424 -36.55 -10.28 13.26
CA MET A 424 -37.07 -11.29 14.18
C MET A 424 -36.01 -11.80 15.17
N VAL A 425 -34.78 -12.08 14.71
CA VAL A 425 -33.67 -12.50 15.58
C VAL A 425 -33.32 -11.45 16.64
N ARG A 426 -33.59 -10.16 16.37
CA ARG A 426 -33.35 -9.08 17.34
C ARG A 426 -34.49 -8.89 18.32
N GLU A 427 -35.73 -9.10 17.87
CA GLU A 427 -36.89 -9.12 18.76
C GLU A 427 -36.78 -10.29 19.77
N GLU A 428 -36.32 -11.47 19.31
CA GLU A 428 -36.02 -12.62 20.17
C GLU A 428 -34.91 -12.30 21.20
N SER A 429 -33.77 -11.71 20.78
CA SER A 429 -32.69 -11.35 21.71
C SER A 429 -33.06 -10.26 22.72
N ASP A 430 -33.93 -9.32 22.34
CA ASP A 430 -34.39 -8.23 23.23
C ASP A 430 -35.39 -8.75 24.29
N GLU A 431 -36.05 -9.90 24.08
CA GLU A 431 -36.92 -10.55 25.08
C GLU A 431 -36.08 -11.34 26.11
N ASP A 432 -35.04 -12.06 25.68
CA ASP A 432 -34.17 -12.86 26.57
C ASP A 432 -33.34 -12.00 27.54
N GLU A 433 -32.88 -10.79 27.15
CA GLU A 433 -32.14 -9.88 28.06
C GLU A 433 -32.98 -9.37 29.27
N VAL A 434 -34.31 -9.55 29.26
CA VAL A 434 -35.19 -9.05 30.33
C VAL A 434 -35.34 -10.04 31.50
N ASP A 435 -35.26 -11.34 31.23
CA ASP A 435 -35.49 -12.39 32.26
C ASP A 435 -34.25 -12.63 33.16
N ASP A 436 -33.03 -12.37 32.67
CA ASP A 436 -31.78 -12.54 33.44
C ASP A 436 -31.53 -11.43 34.50
N ALA A 437 -32.39 -10.41 34.58
CA ALA A 437 -32.18 -9.23 35.42
C ALA A 437 -32.60 -9.39 36.91
N ILE A 438 -32.97 -10.60 37.37
CA ILE A 438 -33.41 -10.85 38.76
C ILE A 438 -32.86 -12.20 39.30
N ASP A 439 -31.67 -12.21 39.93
CA ASP A 439 -31.57 -12.35 41.41
C ASP A 439 -30.15 -12.11 42.01
N GLU A 440 -30.13 -11.84 43.32
CA GLU A 440 -29.08 -11.91 44.34
C GLU A 440 -27.65 -11.33 44.15
N LYS A 441 -27.42 -10.23 44.90
CA LYS A 441 -26.12 -9.82 45.44
C LYS A 441 -25.75 -10.61 46.71
N ARG A 442 -24.57 -11.27 46.78
CA ARG A 442 -23.80 -11.35 48.05
C ARG A 442 -22.27 -11.58 47.86
N TRP A 443 -21.51 -11.37 48.94
CA TRP A 443 -20.09 -10.97 49.02
C TRP A 443 -19.01 -12.08 49.14
N GLU A 444 -17.74 -11.60 49.05
CA GLU A 444 -16.46 -12.17 49.56
C GLU A 444 -15.81 -13.32 48.76
N SER A 445 -14.48 -13.51 48.72
CA SER A 445 -13.31 -12.60 48.78
C SER A 445 -12.04 -13.40 48.40
N ASP A 446 -11.03 -12.75 47.79
CA ASP A 446 -9.61 -13.15 47.67
C ASP A 446 -9.19 -14.51 47.07
N GLY A 447 -8.18 -14.49 46.18
CA GLY A 447 -7.56 -15.70 45.61
C GLY A 447 -6.55 -15.42 44.49
N ASP A 448 -5.32 -15.05 44.86
CA ASP A 448 -4.17 -14.86 43.96
C ASP A 448 -3.60 -16.21 43.43
N TYR A 449 -2.96 -16.20 42.25
CA TYR A 449 -1.86 -17.05 41.74
C TYR A 449 -1.82 -17.24 40.19
N ASP A 450 -1.02 -16.39 39.56
CA ASP A 450 0.16 -16.70 38.72
C ASP A 450 0.17 -17.59 37.44
N HIS A 451 0.80 -17.00 36.42
CA HIS A 451 1.65 -17.51 35.32
C HIS A 451 1.22 -18.37 34.11
N SER A 452 2.01 -18.11 33.04
CA SER A 452 2.15 -18.77 31.73
C SER A 452 1.00 -18.56 30.72
N LYS A 453 1.21 -17.75 29.67
CA LYS A 453 2.01 -17.96 28.44
C LYS A 453 1.34 -18.90 27.43
N ASP A 454 0.88 -18.31 26.33
CA ASP A 454 1.23 -18.63 24.93
C ASP A 454 0.01 -18.28 24.03
N HIS A 455 0.05 -17.39 23.03
CA HIS A 455 0.91 -17.11 21.87
C HIS A 455 0.18 -17.47 20.54
N TYR A 456 0.07 -16.48 19.63
CA TYR A 456 -0.41 -16.57 18.22
C TYR A 456 -1.93 -16.82 17.98
N GLY A 457 -2.61 -16.28 16.95
CA GLY A 457 -2.20 -15.27 15.97
C GLY A 457 -2.97 -15.27 14.62
N LEU A 458 -4.15 -14.59 14.55
CA LEU A 458 -4.68 -13.74 13.43
C LEU A 458 -5.02 -14.27 11.96
N GLY A 459 -5.89 -13.53 11.21
CA GLY A 459 -6.63 -13.74 9.89
C GLY A 459 -6.00 -13.79 8.46
N GLN A 460 -6.71 -14.17 7.39
CA GLN A 460 -7.36 -13.38 6.29
C GLN A 460 -6.44 -12.94 5.10
N SER A 461 -6.97 -12.22 4.07
CA SER A 461 -6.25 -11.92 2.78
C SER A 461 -6.85 -10.80 1.87
N TYR A 462 -6.41 -10.72 0.59
CA TYR A 462 -6.81 -9.76 -0.44
C TYR A 462 -7.89 -10.30 -1.44
N TYR A 463 -8.44 -9.58 -2.44
CA TYR A 463 -7.90 -8.85 -3.61
C TYR A 463 -7.98 -7.31 -3.56
N SER A 464 -7.06 -6.56 -4.19
CA SER A 464 -7.07 -5.08 -4.32
C SER A 464 -6.89 -4.59 -5.76
N ASP A 465 -7.55 -3.47 -6.10
CA ASP A 465 -7.46 -2.77 -7.39
C ASP A 465 -6.21 -1.87 -7.49
N ASP A 466 -5.20 -2.26 -8.28
CA ASP A 466 -4.03 -1.43 -8.58
C ASP A 466 -3.79 -1.21 -10.08
N ASP A 467 -4.23 -0.05 -10.57
CA ASP A 467 -3.46 0.69 -11.57
C ASP A 467 -2.25 1.37 -10.87
N PHE A 468 -1.07 1.20 -11.46
CA PHE A 468 0.24 1.55 -10.90
C PHE A 468 0.43 3.06 -10.64
N VAL A 469 0.56 3.47 -9.37
CA VAL A 469 1.25 4.72 -8.98
C VAL A 469 1.76 4.64 -7.51
N PRO A 470 2.96 5.16 -7.16
CA PRO A 470 3.48 5.12 -5.78
C PRO A 470 2.93 6.26 -4.88
N ASP A 471 2.68 5.95 -3.59
CA ASP A 471 2.44 6.92 -2.50
C ASP A 471 3.66 6.86 -1.56
N PHE A 472 4.28 8.00 -1.24
CA PHE A 472 5.59 8.05 -0.56
C PHE A 472 5.48 8.48 0.92
N THR A 473 4.32 8.31 1.57
CA THR A 473 4.07 8.82 2.93
C THR A 473 4.31 7.82 4.07
N ALA A 474 5.58 7.49 4.31
CA ALA A 474 6.05 6.92 5.57
C ALA A 474 6.86 7.98 6.36
N CYS A 475 6.17 8.79 7.17
CA CYS A 475 6.81 9.61 8.19
C CYS A 475 6.13 9.49 9.56
N ASP A 476 6.95 9.21 10.56
CA ASP A 476 6.65 9.15 11.98
C ASP A 476 6.65 10.55 12.63
N LYS A 477 6.15 10.64 13.86
CA LYS A 477 5.78 11.92 14.50
C LYS A 477 6.93 12.86 14.91
N GLU A 478 8.18 12.55 14.54
CA GLU A 478 9.33 13.46 14.65
C GLU A 478 9.92 13.89 13.30
N CYS A 479 9.24 13.56 12.19
CA CYS A 479 9.61 13.94 10.83
C CYS A 479 9.35 15.43 10.53
N GLY A 480 10.11 16.32 11.18
CA GLY A 480 10.25 17.73 10.83
C GLY A 480 11.08 17.93 9.56
N GLN A 481 10.64 17.34 8.43
CA GLN A 481 11.22 17.41 7.06
C GLN A 481 12.70 17.01 6.88
N TRP A 482 13.53 16.89 7.92
CA TRP A 482 14.99 16.69 7.82
C TRP A 482 15.46 15.71 8.89
N GLY A 483 15.55 14.43 8.52
CA GLY A 483 16.05 13.36 9.39
C GLY A 483 17.57 13.36 9.47
N ALA A 484 18.16 14.33 10.16
CA ALA A 484 19.60 14.39 10.42
C ALA A 484 19.94 14.01 11.88
N GLY A 485 21.12 13.45 12.10
CA GLY A 485 21.57 13.03 13.43
C GLY A 485 23.03 12.58 13.51
N ILE A 486 23.49 12.30 14.73
CA ILE A 486 24.85 11.81 15.04
C ILE A 486 24.81 10.29 15.19
N SER A 487 25.70 9.56 14.50
CA SER A 487 25.81 8.09 14.63
C SER A 487 26.97 7.64 15.53
N ALA A 488 28.15 8.28 15.46
CA ALA A 488 29.30 7.89 16.28
C ALA A 488 30.32 9.03 16.48
N ARG A 489 31.17 8.87 17.49
CA ARG A 489 32.45 9.60 17.65
C ARG A 489 33.59 8.59 17.80
N ASP A 490 34.38 8.41 16.74
CA ASP A 490 35.53 7.51 16.73
C ASP A 490 36.77 8.23 16.20
N GLY A 491 37.96 7.90 16.71
CA GLY A 491 39.25 8.40 16.20
C GLY A 491 39.44 9.92 16.18
N GLY A 492 38.58 10.71 16.82
CA GLY A 492 38.56 12.17 16.66
C GLY A 492 37.82 12.66 15.40
N ARG A 493 36.78 11.94 14.99
CA ARG A 493 35.81 12.28 13.93
C ARG A 493 34.38 12.27 14.48
N ILE A 494 33.50 13.09 13.92
CA ILE A 494 32.04 12.96 14.11
C ILE A 494 31.40 12.54 12.80
N TRP A 495 30.49 11.57 12.90
CA TRP A 495 29.68 11.09 11.78
C TRP A 495 28.28 11.66 11.89
N LEU A 496 27.85 12.41 10.87
CA LEU A 496 26.50 12.92 10.72
C LEU A 496 25.81 12.20 9.58
N PHE A 497 24.62 11.68 9.81
CA PHE A 497 23.75 11.21 8.73
C PHE A 497 22.69 12.27 8.41
N CYS A 498 22.25 12.29 7.16
CA CYS A 498 21.08 13.04 6.70
C CYS A 498 20.21 12.14 5.81
N LYS A 499 18.93 11.98 6.17
CA LYS A 499 17.92 11.27 5.38
C LYS A 499 17.36 12.09 4.19
N THR A 500 18.00 13.19 3.79
CA THR A 500 17.47 14.09 2.75
C THR A 500 18.59 14.67 1.89
N ALA A 501 19.37 13.80 1.25
CA ALA A 501 20.36 14.19 0.26
C ALA A 501 19.80 14.11 -1.17
N PHE A 502 19.81 15.24 -1.87
CA PHE A 502 19.32 15.40 -3.24
C PHE A 502 20.12 14.56 -4.28
N VAL A 503 19.57 14.16 -5.43
CA VAL A 503 18.61 14.85 -6.31
C VAL A 503 17.56 13.92 -6.92
N SER A 504 16.34 14.42 -7.07
CA SER A 504 15.31 13.82 -7.93
C SER A 504 14.50 14.86 -8.72
N ARG A 505 15.07 15.34 -9.84
CA ARG A 505 14.66 16.52 -10.63
C ARG A 505 14.96 17.85 -9.91
N VAL A 506 16.12 18.42 -10.22
CA VAL A 506 16.28 19.88 -10.13
C VAL A 506 15.67 20.50 -11.38
N GLU A 507 14.92 21.58 -11.22
CA GLU A 507 14.44 22.39 -12.35
C GLU A 507 15.55 23.34 -12.80
N LEU A 508 16.52 22.79 -13.54
CA LEU A 508 17.71 23.49 -14.04
C LEU A 508 17.33 24.40 -15.24
N GLU A 509 16.81 25.61 -15.01
CA GLU A 509 16.88 26.62 -16.07
C GLU A 509 18.35 26.96 -16.32
N HIS A 510 18.85 26.46 -17.45
CA HIS A 510 20.15 26.83 -18.00
C HIS A 510 20.02 28.26 -18.52
N ARG A 511 21.02 29.11 -18.25
CA ARG A 511 21.06 30.47 -18.83
C ARG A 511 20.82 30.38 -20.33
N ARG A 512 19.68 30.90 -20.79
CA ARG A 512 19.40 30.98 -22.23
C ARG A 512 20.49 31.82 -22.88
N TRP A 513 21.11 31.29 -23.92
CA TRP A 513 22.05 32.05 -24.74
C TRP A 513 21.30 33.11 -25.57
N LYS A 514 20.99 34.21 -24.89
CA LYS A 514 20.67 35.54 -25.38
C LYS A 514 21.62 36.41 -24.54
N ASP A 515 22.76 36.82 -25.07
CA ASP A 515 22.79 37.79 -26.16
C ASP A 515 23.57 37.38 -27.42
N ASN A 516 22.92 37.59 -28.58
CA ASN A 516 23.60 37.91 -29.83
C ASN A 516 22.76 38.92 -30.63
N PRO A 517 22.90 40.23 -30.34
CA PRO A 517 22.38 41.28 -31.19
C PRO A 517 23.43 41.67 -32.24
N ARG A 518 23.17 41.29 -33.50
CA ARG A 518 23.62 41.96 -34.75
C ARG A 518 25.12 42.28 -34.90
N SER A 519 25.73 41.57 -35.85
CA SER A 519 26.71 42.09 -36.84
C SER A 519 27.39 43.45 -36.55
N GLY A 520 28.66 43.42 -36.16
CA GLY A 520 29.54 44.59 -36.13
C GLY A 520 31.01 44.18 -36.05
N ASN A 521 31.83 44.62 -37.01
CA ASN A 521 33.28 44.39 -36.98
C ASN A 521 33.90 45.07 -35.75
N LEU A 522 34.83 44.38 -35.08
CA LEU A 522 35.98 45.02 -34.45
C LEU A 522 37.16 44.04 -34.45
N SER A 523 38.21 44.39 -35.19
CA SER A 523 39.53 43.78 -35.12
C SER A 523 40.20 44.15 -33.80
N GLY A 524 40.75 43.17 -33.09
CA GLY A 524 41.46 43.39 -31.83
C GLY A 524 42.35 42.20 -31.49
N ASP A 525 43.60 42.26 -31.95
CA ASP A 525 44.66 41.31 -31.62
C ASP A 525 45.20 41.57 -30.21
N LEU A 526 45.22 40.55 -29.35
CA LEU A 526 46.09 40.49 -28.17
C LEU A 526 46.47 39.04 -27.88
N SER A 527 47.60 38.64 -28.45
CA SER A 527 48.47 37.58 -27.95
C SER A 527 48.64 37.61 -26.41
N GLY A 528 48.46 36.44 -25.78
CA GLY A 528 48.74 36.23 -24.36
C GLY A 528 49.21 34.80 -24.13
N ASP A 529 50.53 34.60 -24.14
CA ASP A 529 51.16 33.29 -24.03
C ASP A 529 51.06 32.73 -22.60
N LEU A 530 50.51 31.53 -22.46
CA LEU A 530 50.65 30.69 -21.27
C LEU A 530 51.03 29.27 -21.70
N SER A 531 52.26 29.15 -22.16
CA SER A 531 52.99 27.88 -22.28
C SER A 531 53.07 27.16 -20.92
N GLY A 532 52.08 26.32 -20.63
CA GLY A 532 52.05 25.40 -19.50
C GLY A 532 51.87 23.97 -20.01
N ASP A 533 52.92 23.15 -19.87
CA ASP A 533 52.95 21.77 -20.34
C ASP A 533 51.88 20.90 -19.63
N LEU A 534 50.88 20.45 -20.39
CA LEU A 534 49.84 19.51 -19.96
C LEU A 534 50.00 18.13 -20.62
N SER A 535 51.24 17.65 -20.77
CA SER A 535 51.57 16.26 -21.16
C SER A 535 51.22 15.24 -20.06
N GLY A 536 49.95 15.20 -19.67
CA GLY A 536 49.40 14.28 -18.67
C GLY A 536 47.87 14.26 -18.60
N VAL A 537 47.18 15.23 -19.22
CA VAL A 537 45.71 15.27 -19.25
C VAL A 537 45.22 14.65 -20.56
N THR A 538 44.77 13.40 -20.50
CA THR A 538 43.97 12.81 -21.59
C THR A 538 42.71 13.68 -21.76
N PRO A 539 42.40 14.17 -22.98
CA PRO A 539 41.45 15.27 -23.13
C PRO A 539 40.04 14.91 -22.64
N ILE A 540 39.38 15.88 -22.03
CA ILE A 540 37.98 15.83 -21.60
C ILE A 540 37.10 15.83 -22.86
N VAL A 541 36.95 14.64 -23.46
CA VAL A 541 36.14 14.41 -24.65
C VAL A 541 34.75 13.95 -24.23
N GLU A 542 33.75 14.77 -24.55
CA GLU A 542 32.31 14.47 -24.52
C GLU A 542 31.66 14.13 -23.17
N LEU A 543 31.59 15.13 -22.29
CA LEU A 543 30.57 15.28 -21.25
C LEU A 543 29.12 15.45 -21.79
N ARG A 544 28.83 14.97 -23.02
CA ARG A 544 27.50 14.98 -23.67
C ARG A 544 26.77 13.63 -23.61
N SER A 545 27.44 12.58 -23.14
CA SER A 545 26.89 11.22 -23.06
C SER A 545 26.31 10.84 -21.70
N LEU A 546 26.58 11.62 -20.64
CA LEU A 546 26.27 11.26 -19.25
C LEU A 546 24.79 11.29 -18.83
N LEU A 547 23.90 11.83 -19.67
CA LEU A 547 22.44 11.71 -19.51
C LEU A 547 21.75 11.50 -20.86
N HIS A 548 21.88 10.29 -21.43
CA HIS A 548 20.98 9.82 -22.49
C HIS A 548 19.59 9.49 -21.94
N ILE A 549 18.83 10.54 -21.59
CA ILE A 549 17.38 10.45 -21.37
C ILE A 549 16.71 10.56 -22.76
N PRO A 550 16.09 9.49 -23.29
CA PRO A 550 15.41 9.57 -24.58
C PRO A 550 14.23 10.54 -24.53
N ARG A 551 14.19 11.48 -25.49
CA ARG A 551 13.11 12.46 -25.63
C ARG A 551 11.79 11.81 -26.04
N VAL A 552 10.89 11.59 -25.09
CA VAL A 552 9.43 11.57 -25.33
C VAL A 552 8.75 12.28 -24.17
N TYR A 553 8.07 13.39 -24.43
CA TYR A 553 7.33 14.15 -23.42
C TYR A 553 5.87 13.69 -23.34
N LYS A 554 5.34 13.60 -22.12
CA LYS A 554 3.91 13.79 -21.85
C LYS A 554 3.78 14.65 -20.59
N ILE A 555 3.33 15.88 -20.75
CA ILE A 555 3.15 16.84 -19.65
C ILE A 555 1.79 16.55 -19.00
N TYR A 556 1.77 16.36 -17.68
CA TYR A 556 0.53 16.28 -16.89
C TYR A 556 0.22 17.67 -16.29
N PRO A 557 -1.04 18.15 -16.27
CA PRO A 557 -1.31 19.56 -15.94
C PRO A 557 -1.21 19.96 -14.45
N ASN A 558 -1.12 18.99 -13.52
CA ASN A 558 -1.38 19.22 -12.08
C ASN A 558 -0.19 18.83 -11.16
N SER A 559 1.04 19.25 -11.48
CA SER A 559 2.11 19.23 -10.48
C SER A 559 2.04 20.48 -9.62
N GLU A 560 1.70 20.35 -8.34
CA GLU A 560 1.83 21.46 -7.39
C GLU A 560 3.31 21.88 -7.30
N ILE A 561 3.57 23.12 -7.68
CA ILE A 561 4.86 23.76 -7.42
C ILE A 561 4.80 24.23 -5.96
N LEU A 562 5.54 23.55 -5.07
CA LEU A 562 5.94 24.15 -3.81
C LEU A 562 6.88 25.32 -4.14
N ASP A 563 6.29 26.50 -4.11
CA ASP A 563 6.88 27.76 -4.56
C ASP A 563 7.84 28.28 -3.47
N TYR A 564 9.06 27.73 -3.44
CA TYR A 564 10.20 28.28 -2.71
C TYR A 564 10.61 29.64 -3.32
N ARG A 565 9.80 30.66 -3.04
CA ARG A 565 10.08 32.04 -3.46
C ARG A 565 11.32 32.56 -2.73
N TYR A 566 12.38 32.74 -3.51
CA TYR A 566 13.43 33.73 -3.30
C TYR A 566 13.97 33.86 -1.87
N PHE A 567 14.78 32.89 -1.44
CA PHE A 567 15.92 33.23 -0.57
C PHE A 567 17.15 33.51 -1.43
N ARG A 568 17.32 34.78 -1.84
CA ARG A 568 18.68 35.32 -1.92
C ARG A 568 19.11 35.57 -0.48
N PRO A 569 20.14 34.88 0.06
CA PRO A 569 20.67 35.22 1.36
C PRO A 569 21.15 36.67 1.32
N SER A 570 20.79 37.46 2.33
CA SER A 570 21.52 38.69 2.63
C SER A 570 22.99 38.34 2.87
N SER A 571 23.90 39.27 2.57
CA SER A 571 25.35 39.08 2.70
C SER A 571 25.83 39.12 4.17
N SER A 572 25.16 38.39 5.06
CA SER A 572 25.66 38.07 6.39
C SER A 572 26.58 36.86 6.32
N SER A 573 27.82 37.02 6.80
CA SER A 573 28.79 35.93 6.94
C SER A 573 28.30 34.92 8.00
N SER A 574 27.59 33.90 7.53
CA SER A 574 27.29 32.70 8.31
C SER A 574 28.47 31.74 8.14
N ASN A 575 29.13 31.46 9.26
CA ASN A 575 30.08 30.36 9.34
C ASN A 575 29.29 29.08 9.66
N MET A 576 29.72 27.95 9.12
CA MET A 576 29.20 26.64 9.53
C MET A 576 29.27 26.49 11.06
N PRO A 577 28.27 25.86 11.71
CA PRO A 577 28.36 25.53 13.12
C PRO A 577 29.61 24.70 13.41
N GLN A 578 30.13 24.82 14.63
CA GLN A 578 31.21 23.95 15.11
C GLN A 578 30.76 22.48 15.15
N VAL A 579 31.71 21.57 15.36
CA VAL A 579 31.48 20.12 15.49
C VAL A 579 30.28 19.85 16.41
N PRO A 580 29.13 19.38 15.87
CA PRO A 580 27.89 19.30 16.63
C PRO A 580 27.95 18.18 17.65
N SER A 581 27.45 18.46 18.84
CA SER A 581 27.52 17.57 20.00
C SER A 581 26.19 16.89 20.32
N THR A 582 25.06 17.47 19.90
CA THR A 582 23.69 16.96 20.07
C THR A 582 22.98 16.69 18.74
N GLN A 583 21.83 16.01 18.79
CA GLN A 583 20.95 15.78 17.63
C GLN A 583 20.42 17.09 17.02
N GLU A 584 20.11 18.06 17.87
CA GLU A 584 19.61 19.38 17.49
C GLU A 584 20.70 20.20 16.79
N GLU A 585 21.93 20.14 17.29
CA GLU A 585 23.10 20.77 16.66
C GLU A 585 23.44 20.10 15.32
N ALA A 586 23.31 18.78 15.22
CA ALA A 586 23.51 18.04 13.96
C ALA A 586 22.47 18.44 12.90
N LYS A 587 21.20 18.56 13.27
CA LYS A 587 20.14 19.08 12.38
C LYS A 587 20.45 20.49 11.91
N ALA A 588 20.82 21.40 12.82
CA ALA A 588 21.19 22.77 12.49
C ALA A 588 22.43 22.85 11.55
N TRP A 589 23.45 22.02 11.79
CA TRP A 589 24.64 21.91 10.94
C TRP A 589 24.28 21.47 9.52
N VAL A 590 23.46 20.42 9.37
CA VAL A 590 23.04 19.90 8.06
C VAL A 590 22.19 20.92 7.30
N HIS A 591 21.30 21.64 7.97
CA HIS A 591 20.54 22.74 7.36
C HIS A 591 21.44 23.82 6.78
N GLU A 592 22.48 24.25 7.50
CA GLU A 592 23.39 25.29 7.03
C GLU A 592 24.26 24.82 5.85
N PHE A 593 24.67 23.54 5.85
CA PHE A 593 25.37 22.93 4.71
C PHE A 593 24.53 22.98 3.41
N TYR A 594 23.25 22.61 3.46
CA TYR A 594 22.37 22.71 2.29
C TYR A 594 22.11 24.16 1.90
N ARG A 595 21.90 25.06 2.87
CA ARG A 595 21.71 26.50 2.60
C ARG A 595 22.92 27.16 1.92
N LEU A 596 24.14 26.68 2.19
CA LEU A 596 25.36 27.10 1.48
C LEU A 596 25.49 26.47 0.09
N SER A 597 25.08 25.21 -0.07
CA SER A 597 25.09 24.50 -1.37
C SER A 597 24.08 25.12 -2.35
N ASP A 598 22.87 25.41 -1.87
CA ASP A 598 21.76 26.01 -2.64
C ASP A 598 22.04 27.45 -3.06
N ALA A 599 23.04 28.11 -2.44
CA ALA A 599 23.51 29.43 -2.84
C ALA A 599 24.32 29.41 -4.17
N LEU A 600 24.60 28.23 -4.74
CA LEU A 600 25.31 28.01 -6.00
C LEU A 600 26.73 28.63 -6.05
N ASP A 601 27.33 28.84 -4.89
CA ASP A 601 28.62 29.52 -4.72
C ASP A 601 29.71 28.52 -4.29
N ALA A 602 30.27 27.81 -5.28
CA ALA A 602 31.31 26.83 -5.05
C ALA A 602 32.63 27.44 -4.53
N SER A 603 32.81 28.77 -4.55
CA SER A 603 34.00 29.40 -3.97
C SER A 603 34.10 29.17 -2.46
N LYS A 604 32.94 29.09 -1.78
CA LYS A 604 32.80 28.80 -0.34
C LYS A 604 33.02 27.33 0.03
N PHE A 605 33.15 26.42 -0.94
CA PHE A 605 33.37 25.02 -0.63
C PHE A 605 34.74 24.79 0.04
N LYS A 606 35.72 25.68 -0.21
CA LYS A 606 37.02 25.66 0.49
C LYS A 606 36.91 26.01 1.98
N ASP A 607 35.83 26.67 2.40
CA ASP A 607 35.58 27.02 3.80
C ASP A 607 34.89 25.88 4.56
N ILE A 608 34.09 25.05 3.89
CA ILE A 608 33.36 23.92 4.50
C ILE A 608 34.09 22.57 4.38
N PHE A 609 34.90 22.37 3.35
CA PHE A 609 35.68 21.13 3.14
C PHE A 609 37.13 21.26 3.64
N ALA A 610 37.66 20.20 4.25
CA ALA A 610 39.07 20.09 4.60
C ALA A 610 39.96 19.94 3.34
N PRO A 611 41.24 20.35 3.35
CA PRO A 611 42.10 20.31 2.17
C PRO A 611 42.13 18.95 1.47
N ASP A 612 42.29 17.87 2.23
CA ASP A 612 42.37 16.47 1.76
C ASP A 612 41.02 15.72 1.78
N SER A 613 39.92 16.46 1.70
CA SER A 613 38.57 15.91 1.83
C SER A 613 38.11 15.04 0.66
N ASN A 614 37.09 14.22 0.86
CA ASN A 614 36.60 13.25 -0.13
C ASN A 614 35.10 13.41 -0.37
N LEU A 615 34.65 13.50 -1.62
CA LEU A 615 33.22 13.47 -1.96
C LEU A 615 32.91 12.35 -2.94
N THR A 616 32.04 11.43 -2.52
CA THR A 616 31.51 10.34 -3.35
C THR A 616 30.02 10.55 -3.58
N PHE A 617 29.59 10.58 -4.83
CA PHE A 617 28.17 10.73 -5.19
C PHE A 617 27.68 9.49 -5.92
N ALA A 618 26.80 8.72 -5.28
CA ALA A 618 26.33 7.43 -5.76
C ALA A 618 27.52 6.53 -6.19
N ASN A 619 27.40 5.86 -7.33
CA ASN A 619 28.43 4.95 -7.86
C ASN A 619 29.54 5.65 -8.66
N ASN A 620 29.73 6.98 -8.50
CA ASN A 620 30.79 7.70 -9.19
C ASN A 620 32.14 7.57 -8.45
N PRO A 621 33.28 7.69 -9.16
CA PRO A 621 34.59 7.77 -8.51
C PRO A 621 34.65 8.91 -7.47
N PRO A 622 35.31 8.71 -6.31
CA PRO A 622 35.48 9.77 -5.33
C PRO A 622 36.26 10.97 -5.88
N MET A 623 35.82 12.17 -5.52
CA MET A 623 36.56 13.41 -5.77
C MET A 623 37.43 13.71 -4.55
N HIS A 624 38.74 13.82 -4.78
CA HIS A 624 39.75 13.99 -3.74
C HIS A 624 40.25 15.45 -3.69
N GLY A 625 40.16 16.08 -2.53
CA GLY A 625 40.63 17.41 -2.22
C GLY A 625 39.60 18.53 -2.43
N ALA A 626 39.58 19.51 -1.53
CA ALA A 626 38.63 20.61 -1.54
C ALA A 626 38.66 21.44 -2.84
N ASP A 627 39.83 21.57 -3.47
CA ASP A 627 39.99 22.27 -4.76
C ASP A 627 39.32 21.52 -5.92
N ILE A 628 39.42 20.18 -5.96
CA ILE A 628 38.77 19.36 -6.99
C ILE A 628 37.26 19.35 -6.79
N ILE A 629 36.81 19.21 -5.53
CA ILE A 629 35.38 19.28 -5.18
C ILE A 629 34.79 20.65 -5.57
N ALA A 630 35.46 21.76 -5.20
CA ALA A 630 35.02 23.11 -5.56
C ALA A 630 35.04 23.37 -7.08
N ALA A 631 36.02 22.85 -7.81
CA ALA A 631 36.08 22.97 -9.27
C ALA A 631 34.96 22.17 -9.95
N ALA A 632 34.69 20.94 -9.52
CA ALA A 632 33.63 20.10 -10.06
C ALA A 632 32.23 20.66 -9.77
N MET A 633 31.96 21.06 -8.53
CA MET A 633 30.70 21.71 -8.15
C MET A 633 30.55 23.07 -8.82
N GLY A 634 31.62 23.86 -8.92
CA GLY A 634 31.61 25.16 -9.60
C GLY A 634 31.30 25.04 -11.09
N ALA A 635 31.85 24.03 -11.78
CA ALA A 635 31.53 23.75 -13.17
C ALA A 635 30.05 23.37 -13.36
N GLN A 636 29.44 22.65 -12.40
CA GLN A 636 28.01 22.36 -12.40
C GLN A 636 27.19 23.63 -12.12
N PHE A 637 27.44 24.32 -11.00
CA PHE A 637 26.71 25.51 -10.56
C PHE A 637 26.75 26.65 -11.59
N ALA A 638 27.86 26.83 -12.31
CA ALA A 638 27.98 27.82 -13.37
C ALA A 638 26.99 27.63 -14.53
N THR A 639 26.43 26.43 -14.70
CA THR A 639 25.39 26.16 -15.72
C THR A 639 23.98 26.55 -15.27
N LEU A 640 23.79 26.91 -13.99
CA LEU A 640 22.48 27.02 -13.35
C LEU A 640 22.11 28.48 -13.04
N GLU A 641 20.83 28.81 -13.20
CA GLU A 641 20.30 30.12 -12.81
C GLU A 641 19.74 30.12 -11.37
N TYR A 642 19.16 29.00 -10.94
CA TYR A 642 18.75 28.73 -9.56
C TYR A 642 18.75 27.22 -9.30
N MET A 643 18.74 26.83 -8.02
CA MET A 643 18.50 25.44 -7.60
C MET A 643 17.10 25.37 -6.97
N LYS A 644 16.28 24.44 -7.44
CA LYS A 644 14.95 24.15 -6.89
C LYS A 644 14.82 22.65 -6.67
N HIS A 645 14.40 22.30 -5.47
CA HIS A 645 14.32 20.93 -4.99
C HIS A 645 12.91 20.35 -5.20
N GLU A 646 12.78 19.33 -6.06
CA GLU A 646 11.61 18.45 -6.08
C GLU A 646 11.93 17.09 -5.44
N TRP A 647 11.06 16.64 -4.55
CA TRP A 647 11.18 15.36 -3.86
C TRP A 647 10.46 14.25 -4.65
N ARG A 648 11.18 13.20 -5.04
CA ARG A 648 10.64 12.03 -5.78
C ARG A 648 11.35 10.71 -5.44
N TYR A 649 12.58 10.76 -4.93
CA TYR A 649 13.35 9.62 -4.44
C TYR A 649 14.06 9.99 -3.14
N GLY A 650 14.20 9.04 -2.21
CA GLY A 650 14.85 9.26 -0.93
C GLY A 650 16.35 8.95 -0.98
N GLY A 651 17.19 9.98 -0.99
CA GLY A 651 18.64 9.85 -0.93
C GLY A 651 19.20 10.13 0.46
N ALA A 652 20.30 9.47 0.79
CA ALA A 652 20.98 9.58 2.09
C ALA A 652 22.36 10.20 1.93
N ALA A 653 22.83 10.95 2.93
CA ALA A 653 24.24 11.35 3.01
C ALA A 653 24.84 11.01 4.37
N ASN A 654 26.09 10.56 4.33
CA ASN A 654 26.96 10.37 5.49
C ASN A 654 28.10 11.39 5.42
N PHE A 655 28.23 12.24 6.43
CA PHE A 655 29.26 13.27 6.54
C PHE A 655 30.22 12.90 7.68
N THR A 656 31.52 12.97 7.40
CA THR A 656 32.58 12.82 8.40
C THR A 656 33.20 14.18 8.66
N LEU A 657 33.22 14.63 9.92
CA LEU A 657 33.77 15.92 10.34
C LEU A 657 35.06 15.75 11.13
N VAL A 658 36.03 16.62 10.83
CA VAL A 658 37.29 16.74 11.59
C VAL A 658 36.98 17.30 12.99
N THR A 659 37.41 16.64 14.06
CA THR A 659 37.20 17.16 15.44
C THR A 659 38.46 17.66 16.14
N ASN A 660 39.63 17.56 15.52
CA ASN A 660 40.91 18.01 16.09
C ASN A 660 41.79 18.71 15.05
N GLY A 661 42.67 19.62 15.50
CA GLY A 661 43.66 20.29 14.64
C GLY A 661 43.17 21.57 13.93
N PRO A 662 43.85 22.05 12.88
CA PRO A 662 43.58 23.34 12.24
C PRO A 662 42.32 23.39 11.36
N HIS A 663 41.61 22.26 11.21
CA HIS A 663 40.45 22.12 10.31
C HIS A 663 39.19 21.61 11.04
N VAL A 664 39.13 21.76 12.36
CA VAL A 664 37.96 21.40 13.20
C VAL A 664 36.66 21.96 12.61
N GLY A 665 35.63 21.11 12.55
CA GLY A 665 34.31 21.46 12.02
C GLY A 665 34.19 21.39 10.49
N LYS A 666 35.30 21.26 9.76
CA LYS A 666 35.27 21.02 8.32
C LYS A 666 34.96 19.56 7.99
N ILE A 667 34.41 19.38 6.80
CA ILE A 667 34.07 18.09 6.21
C ILE A 667 35.35 17.39 5.73
N GLU A 668 35.60 16.20 6.26
CA GLU A 668 36.65 15.29 5.82
C GLU A 668 36.15 14.34 4.72
N SER A 669 34.91 13.86 4.82
CA SER A 669 34.29 13.13 3.72
C SER A 669 32.77 13.29 3.67
N VAL A 670 32.20 13.18 2.46
CA VAL A 670 30.76 12.98 2.24
C VAL A 670 30.57 11.80 1.29
N GLU A 671 29.68 10.90 1.67
CA GLU A 671 29.16 9.84 0.81
C GLU A 671 27.68 10.07 0.61
N VAL A 672 27.24 10.24 -0.64
CA VAL A 672 25.82 10.39 -1.00
C VAL A 672 25.33 9.12 -1.67
N PHE A 673 24.23 8.56 -1.16
CA PHE A 673 23.61 7.32 -1.58
C PHE A 673 22.23 7.58 -2.18
N LEU A 674 21.84 6.80 -3.20
CA LEU A 674 20.56 6.94 -3.89
C LEU A 674 19.39 6.26 -3.14
N ASP A 675 19.69 5.54 -2.08
CA ASP A 675 18.76 4.96 -1.12
C ASP A 675 19.42 4.89 0.28
N TYR A 676 18.65 4.54 1.31
CA TYR A 676 19.11 4.57 2.72
C TYR A 676 19.84 3.30 3.18
N THR A 677 19.87 2.23 2.37
CA THR A 677 20.35 0.91 2.80
C THR A 677 21.83 0.93 3.17
N PRO A 678 22.75 1.50 2.36
CA PRO A 678 24.16 1.55 2.72
C PRO A 678 24.45 2.36 3.99
N VAL A 679 23.63 3.37 4.29
CA VAL A 679 23.75 4.16 5.53
C VAL A 679 23.27 3.34 6.73
N ARG A 680 22.18 2.58 6.60
CA ARG A 680 21.69 1.69 7.67
C ARG A 680 22.66 0.53 7.94
N GLU A 681 23.25 -0.04 6.90
CA GLU A 681 24.26 -1.10 7.02
C GLU A 681 25.50 -0.57 7.74
N LYS A 682 26.06 0.58 7.29
CA LYS A 682 27.17 1.23 8.00
C LYS A 682 26.84 1.61 9.44
N MET A 683 25.62 2.10 9.72
CA MET A 683 25.20 2.36 11.11
C MET A 683 25.21 1.09 11.96
N ALA A 684 24.67 -0.03 11.46
CA ALA A 684 24.66 -1.30 12.17
C ALA A 684 26.08 -1.87 12.38
N GLU A 685 26.96 -1.77 11.38
CA GLU A 685 28.38 -2.13 11.50
C GLU A 685 29.11 -1.28 12.55
N MET A 686 28.80 0.03 12.62
CA MET A 686 29.41 0.96 13.58
C MET A 686 28.86 0.80 15.00
N GLU A 687 27.57 0.52 15.17
CA GLU A 687 26.98 0.17 16.47
C GLU A 687 27.58 -1.15 16.99
N ALA A 688 27.80 -2.14 16.11
CA ALA A 688 28.51 -3.37 16.45
C ALA A 688 30.00 -3.14 16.79
N ALA A 689 30.67 -2.19 16.13
CA ALA A 689 32.07 -1.83 16.43
C ALA A 689 32.24 -0.98 17.70
N ALA A 690 31.22 -0.21 18.08
CA ALA A 690 31.19 0.60 19.30
C ALA A 690 30.75 -0.17 20.56
N ALA A 691 30.26 -1.40 20.40
CA ALA A 691 29.96 -2.28 21.52
C ALA A 691 31.24 -2.57 22.32
N PRO A 692 31.24 -2.40 23.66
CA PRO A 692 32.43 -2.67 24.46
C PRO A 692 32.81 -4.15 24.33
N VAL A 693 34.06 -4.41 23.94
CA VAL A 693 34.63 -5.76 23.95
C VAL A 693 34.64 -6.26 25.38
N GLU A 694 33.69 -7.13 25.74
CA GLU A 694 33.68 -7.80 27.03
C GLU A 694 35.00 -8.56 27.20
N ALA A 695 35.74 -8.22 28.25
CA ALA A 695 37.03 -8.83 28.54
C ALA A 695 36.85 -10.31 28.88
N LYS A 696 37.64 -11.16 28.21
CA LYS A 696 37.77 -12.61 28.51
C LYS A 696 38.44 -12.86 29.86
#